data_AF-A0A517SDB4-F1
#
_entry.id   AF-A0A517SDB4-F1
#
_cell.length_a   1.000
_cell.length_b   1.000
_cell.length_c   1.000
_cell.angle_alpha   90.00
_cell.angle_beta   90.00
_cell.angle_gamma   90.00
#
_symmetry.space_group_name_H-M   'P 1'
#
loop_
_entity.id
_entity.type
_entity.pdbx_description
1 polymer ?
#
loop_
_entity_poly.entity_id
_entity_poly.type
_entity_poly.pdbx_seq_one_letter_code
_entity_poly.pdbx_strand_id
1 'polypeptide(L)'
;MRTSEREAVADRGAKAGTLHIPGLTDLWSATKGDPRIMIAVLDGPVSLAHPAFSGARLSVAGVHGEATGASAAHGTHVASVIFGQHVGPVAGIAPNCRGVIIPVFKDGADGRVAPCSQIRLAEAITLAVEFSVKNGADFLVINISGGEFTPSGEAHPILEKVVRGCDRRKVLIVAAAGNQGCDCLHIPGAIPSVLAVGAMNSEGHPLEFSNWGAAYQAQGVLAPGENILGASPSGEVAAHTGTSYATPIVAGVAALLLSLQLRHGIHPSAASVRESILGSALGCQHRPVKDCRRLLAGRLNIPGAIALSLSKGQASMDSHLELGYSGTPGNVLPQGDGVAADVTTSAASIETPLPFSQVTCSSIENSMPELVMPSDCGCGGKKTSAPSFQKVYAIGKLSFDYGTRQRREYFANRIGGDPENHTNLFNYLTARPVTVDDAGTPIQAFDATGRPILNDAGNPLYLGLPHYTILNGPQFANRTDVTALTWILKIDETPIYAINPMGPFAFETHDTLTAFLRSQLPPPPPPEDPEGRRPRRGRREEPVQLPGIVYGEGVERIAVPGVIIGETRLYTGEQVPVLAPDHRGIANWTTDALIDAITAHFPAGGDDLGGRGAIEMTRDILDRMYELTRNLGISSRDRALNYAATDALQLQGILADPANQSRFVGMELDTIEVEKSPICRPDYDCWDVVIIFFNPDNLQQARRGIRYTIDVSDVMPHILSGSQRVFTLR
;
A
#
# COMPACT_ATOMS: atom_id res chain seq x y z
N MET A 1 -24.75 51.22 -37.33
CA MET A 1 -25.35 50.81 -36.04
C MET A 1 -26.42 49.70 -36.21
N ARG A 2 -26.26 48.76 -37.17
CA ARG A 2 -27.16 47.61 -37.41
C ARG A 2 -26.39 46.48 -38.12
N THR A 3 -25.39 45.92 -37.45
CA THR A 3 -24.62 44.76 -37.95
C THR A 3 -24.16 43.83 -36.82
N SER A 4 -23.81 44.36 -35.65
CA SER A 4 -23.32 43.60 -34.48
C SER A 4 -24.35 42.75 -33.73
N GLU A 5 -25.66 42.90 -33.99
CA GLU A 5 -26.72 42.17 -33.26
C GLU A 5 -27.20 40.90 -33.97
N ARG A 6 -26.78 40.64 -35.22
CA ARG A 6 -27.21 39.43 -35.96
C ARG A 6 -26.30 38.21 -35.77
N GLU A 7 -25.03 38.40 -35.43
CA GLU A 7 -24.13 37.29 -35.09
C GLU A 7 -24.37 36.77 -33.66
N ALA A 8 -24.83 37.63 -32.75
CA ALA A 8 -25.11 37.28 -31.34
C ALA A 8 -26.42 36.48 -31.10
N VAL A 9 -27.20 36.18 -32.15
CA VAL A 9 -28.51 35.52 -32.05
C VAL A 9 -28.53 34.14 -32.74
N ALA A 10 -27.52 33.82 -33.56
CA ALA A 10 -27.43 32.52 -34.25
C ALA A 10 -26.98 31.36 -33.34
N ASP A 11 -26.38 31.64 -32.19
CA ASP A 11 -25.78 30.63 -31.29
C ASP A 11 -26.79 29.99 -30.31
N ARG A 12 -28.03 30.50 -30.23
CA ARG A 12 -29.10 29.95 -29.36
C ARG A 12 -29.82 28.75 -30.00
N GLY A 13 -29.05 27.87 -30.63
CA GLY A 13 -29.52 26.68 -31.35
C GLY A 13 -28.57 25.49 -31.28
N ALA A 14 -27.59 25.51 -30.38
CA ALA A 14 -26.71 24.38 -30.14
C ALA A 14 -27.54 23.13 -29.73
N LYS A 15 -27.43 22.05 -30.52
CA LYS A 15 -28.03 20.76 -30.18
C LYS A 15 -27.46 20.31 -28.82
N ALA A 16 -28.34 20.08 -27.85
CA ALA A 16 -27.95 19.50 -26.57
C ALA A 16 -27.20 18.18 -26.79
N GLY A 17 -26.01 18.06 -26.17
CA GLY A 17 -25.22 16.82 -26.15
C GLY A 17 -23.87 16.82 -26.88
N THR A 18 -23.41 17.93 -27.50
CA THR A 18 -22.04 17.98 -28.07
C THR A 18 -21.03 18.47 -27.02
N LEU A 19 -20.07 17.61 -26.66
CA LEU A 19 -18.98 17.93 -25.72
C LEU A 19 -18.04 19.00 -26.30
N HIS A 20 -18.25 20.26 -25.94
CA HIS A 20 -17.43 21.39 -26.42
C HIS A 20 -16.19 21.59 -25.54
N ILE A 21 -15.01 21.23 -26.07
CA ILE A 21 -13.72 21.47 -25.43
C ILE A 21 -12.83 22.22 -26.42
N PRO A 22 -12.34 23.43 -26.09
CA PRO A 22 -11.46 24.21 -26.96
C PRO A 22 -10.24 23.40 -27.43
N GLY A 23 -10.02 23.35 -28.74
CA GLY A 23 -8.93 22.61 -29.39
C GLY A 23 -9.14 21.11 -29.61
N LEU A 24 -10.23 20.49 -29.11
CA LEU A 24 -10.49 19.06 -29.31
C LEU A 24 -10.75 18.72 -30.79
N THR A 25 -11.49 19.58 -31.50
CA THR A 25 -11.76 19.41 -32.95
C THR A 25 -10.48 19.46 -33.79
N ASP A 26 -9.55 20.34 -33.44
CA ASP A 26 -8.26 20.47 -34.11
C ASP A 26 -7.38 19.24 -33.84
N LEU A 27 -7.35 18.78 -32.58
CA LEU A 27 -6.65 17.55 -32.20
C LEU A 27 -7.23 16.32 -32.93
N TRP A 28 -8.56 16.19 -33.03
CA TRP A 28 -9.23 15.13 -33.80
C TRP A 28 -8.97 15.20 -35.30
N SER A 29 -8.74 16.40 -35.84
CA SER A 29 -8.37 16.60 -37.25
C SER A 29 -6.94 16.11 -37.51
N ALA A 30 -6.04 16.25 -36.53
CA ALA A 30 -4.69 15.71 -36.60
C ALA A 30 -4.61 14.20 -36.30
N THR A 31 -5.37 13.71 -35.31
CA THR A 31 -5.42 12.29 -34.93
C THR A 31 -6.67 11.93 -34.11
N LYS A 32 -7.25 10.75 -34.36
CA LYS A 32 -8.32 10.15 -33.55
C LYS A 32 -7.84 8.98 -32.67
N GLY A 33 -6.52 8.88 -32.50
CA GLY A 33 -5.83 7.77 -31.84
C GLY A 33 -4.95 6.98 -32.80
N ASP A 34 -3.99 6.25 -32.23
CA ASP A 34 -3.09 5.32 -32.91
C ASP A 34 -3.14 3.98 -32.16
N PRO A 35 -3.29 2.83 -32.83
CA PRO A 35 -3.41 1.53 -32.16
C PRO A 35 -2.16 1.12 -31.38
N ARG A 36 -0.99 1.73 -31.62
CA ARG A 36 0.20 1.51 -30.79
C ARG A 36 0.03 2.00 -29.35
N ILE A 37 -0.86 2.98 -29.15
CA ILE A 37 -1.29 3.45 -27.82
C ILE A 37 -2.43 2.56 -27.31
N MET A 38 -2.25 2.03 -26.10
CA MET A 38 -3.28 1.31 -25.36
C MET A 38 -3.78 2.18 -24.20
N ILE A 39 -5.08 2.10 -23.92
CA ILE A 39 -5.71 2.74 -22.76
C ILE A 39 -6.38 1.65 -21.92
N ALA A 40 -5.95 1.48 -20.67
CA ALA A 40 -6.62 0.62 -19.71
C ALA A 40 -7.70 1.41 -18.95
N VAL A 41 -8.89 0.84 -18.81
CA VAL A 41 -9.98 1.38 -17.99
C VAL A 41 -10.16 0.44 -16.80
N LEU A 42 -9.77 0.94 -15.63
CA LEU A 42 -9.88 0.24 -14.35
C LEU A 42 -11.14 0.77 -13.67
N ASP A 43 -12.26 0.09 -13.94
CA ASP A 43 -13.60 0.54 -13.56
C ASP A 43 -14.52 -0.66 -13.23
N GLY A 44 -15.84 -0.55 -13.37
CA GLY A 44 -16.74 -1.71 -13.41
C GLY A 44 -16.71 -2.44 -14.77
N PRO A 45 -17.49 -3.52 -14.92
CA PRO A 45 -17.64 -4.22 -16.19
C PRO A 45 -18.28 -3.31 -17.27
N VAL A 46 -18.06 -3.62 -18.55
CA VAL A 46 -18.51 -2.78 -19.68
C VAL A 46 -19.44 -3.57 -20.60
N SER A 47 -20.59 -2.98 -20.95
CA SER A 47 -21.49 -3.53 -21.98
C SER A 47 -20.89 -3.32 -23.38
N LEU A 48 -19.96 -4.20 -23.76
CA LEU A 48 -19.24 -4.13 -25.05
C LEU A 48 -20.15 -4.30 -26.28
N ALA A 49 -21.35 -4.87 -26.11
CA ALA A 49 -22.36 -4.98 -27.16
C ALA A 49 -23.05 -3.64 -27.49
N HIS A 50 -22.85 -2.59 -26.69
CA HIS A 50 -23.46 -1.29 -26.90
C HIS A 50 -23.02 -0.65 -28.24
N PRO A 51 -23.94 -0.08 -29.07
CA PRO A 51 -23.61 0.44 -30.40
C PRO A 51 -22.48 1.49 -30.44
N ALA A 52 -22.25 2.23 -29.35
CA ALA A 52 -21.12 3.16 -29.21
C ALA A 52 -19.74 2.49 -29.41
N PHE A 53 -19.60 1.20 -29.15
CA PHE A 53 -18.34 0.46 -29.30
C PHE A 53 -18.21 -0.29 -30.64
N SER A 54 -19.18 -0.13 -31.57
CA SER A 54 -19.17 -0.83 -32.86
C SER A 54 -17.98 -0.40 -33.74
N GLY A 55 -16.93 -1.24 -33.78
CA GLY A 55 -15.65 -0.95 -34.45
C GLY A 55 -14.51 -0.54 -33.50
N ALA A 56 -14.78 -0.36 -32.21
CA ALA A 56 -13.75 -0.08 -31.19
C ALA A 56 -12.87 -1.31 -30.94
N ARG A 57 -11.57 -1.08 -30.66
CA ARG A 57 -10.58 -2.14 -30.43
C ARG A 57 -10.44 -2.46 -28.95
N LEU A 58 -11.50 -3.04 -28.38
CA LEU A 58 -11.60 -3.33 -26.95
C LEU A 58 -11.33 -4.80 -26.63
N SER A 59 -10.57 -5.03 -25.56
CA SER A 59 -10.37 -6.33 -24.91
C SER A 59 -10.76 -6.23 -23.44
N VAL A 60 -10.96 -7.36 -22.77
CA VAL A 60 -11.20 -7.41 -21.32
C VAL A 60 -10.14 -8.31 -20.68
N ALA A 61 -9.67 -7.96 -19.49
CA ALA A 61 -8.73 -8.76 -18.72
C ALA A 61 -9.14 -8.82 -17.24
N GLY A 62 -8.77 -9.90 -16.55
CA GLY A 62 -9.15 -10.16 -15.17
C GLY A 62 -10.50 -10.87 -15.05
N VAL A 63 -11.13 -10.79 -13.87
CA VAL A 63 -12.40 -11.48 -13.60
C VAL A 63 -13.54 -10.82 -14.36
N HIS A 64 -14.22 -11.59 -15.20
CA HIS A 64 -15.41 -11.16 -15.93
C HIS A 64 -16.66 -11.35 -15.06
N GLY A 65 -17.30 -10.25 -14.66
CA GLY A 65 -18.68 -10.25 -14.19
C GLY A 65 -19.64 -9.89 -15.32
N GLU A 66 -20.94 -10.18 -15.14
CA GLU A 66 -21.96 -9.65 -16.03
C GLU A 66 -21.96 -8.11 -16.01
N ALA A 67 -22.27 -7.48 -17.14
CA ALA A 67 -22.34 -6.02 -17.25
C ALA A 67 -23.69 -5.48 -16.74
N THR A 68 -24.03 -5.82 -15.50
CA THR A 68 -25.26 -5.44 -14.80
C THR A 68 -24.98 -4.53 -13.59
N GLY A 69 -25.97 -3.76 -13.18
CA GLY A 69 -25.89 -2.90 -11.99
C GLY A 69 -25.11 -1.58 -12.15
N ALA A 70 -24.80 -0.95 -11.03
CA ALA A 70 -24.32 0.43 -10.96
C ALA A 70 -22.85 0.57 -11.39
N SER A 71 -22.01 -0.40 -11.02
CA SER A 71 -20.62 -0.50 -11.48
C SER A 71 -20.56 -0.72 -13.00
N ALA A 72 -21.46 -1.52 -13.57
CA ALA A 72 -21.55 -1.67 -15.02
C ALA A 72 -22.00 -0.39 -15.74
N ALA A 73 -22.95 0.35 -15.15
CA ALA A 73 -23.40 1.64 -15.68
C ALA A 73 -22.24 2.66 -15.71
N HIS A 74 -21.53 2.77 -14.59
CA HIS A 74 -20.36 3.65 -14.47
C HIS A 74 -19.24 3.26 -15.46
N GLY A 75 -18.83 1.99 -15.49
CA GLY A 75 -17.78 1.49 -16.39
C GLY A 75 -18.13 1.66 -17.87
N THR A 76 -19.36 1.34 -18.26
CA THR A 76 -19.85 1.50 -19.64
C THR A 76 -19.83 2.98 -20.07
N HIS A 77 -20.27 3.89 -19.20
CA HIS A 77 -20.23 5.32 -19.46
C HIS A 77 -18.79 5.82 -19.59
N VAL A 78 -17.92 5.52 -18.62
CA VAL A 78 -16.49 5.92 -18.62
C VAL A 78 -15.77 5.41 -19.88
N ALA A 79 -15.94 4.13 -20.24
CA ALA A 79 -15.34 3.56 -21.44
C ALA A 79 -15.86 4.23 -22.72
N SER A 80 -17.14 4.60 -22.79
CA SER A 80 -17.71 5.28 -23.98
C SER A 80 -17.18 6.68 -24.20
N VAL A 81 -16.88 7.43 -23.14
CA VAL A 81 -16.24 8.76 -23.24
C VAL A 81 -14.83 8.66 -23.84
N ILE A 82 -14.14 7.53 -23.66
CA ILE A 82 -12.82 7.30 -24.29
C ILE A 82 -12.98 6.73 -25.70
N PHE A 83 -13.70 5.62 -25.86
CA PHE A 83 -13.65 4.78 -27.06
C PHE A 83 -14.89 4.83 -27.97
N GLY A 84 -15.89 5.63 -27.60
CA GLY A 84 -17.12 5.81 -28.38
C GLY A 84 -16.82 6.18 -29.83
N GLN A 85 -17.27 5.37 -30.77
CA GLN A 85 -16.98 5.58 -32.18
C GLN A 85 -17.76 6.78 -32.71
N HIS A 86 -17.11 7.66 -33.48
CA HIS A 86 -17.72 8.93 -33.96
C HIS A 86 -18.93 8.73 -34.89
N VAL A 87 -19.18 7.51 -35.37
CA VAL A 87 -20.37 7.13 -36.16
C VAL A 87 -21.50 6.57 -35.29
N GLY A 88 -21.22 6.27 -34.03
CA GLY A 88 -22.18 5.77 -33.03
C GLY A 88 -22.78 6.89 -32.18
N PRO A 89 -23.60 6.54 -31.17
CA PRO A 89 -24.35 7.51 -30.36
C PRO A 89 -23.49 8.32 -29.37
N VAL A 90 -22.21 7.96 -29.17
CA VAL A 90 -21.26 8.68 -28.30
C VAL A 90 -19.96 8.89 -29.07
N ALA A 91 -19.56 10.14 -29.28
CA ALA A 91 -18.26 10.49 -29.87
C ALA A 91 -17.19 10.58 -28.77
N GLY A 92 -16.50 9.46 -28.53
CA GLY A 92 -15.42 9.35 -27.56
C GLY A 92 -14.16 10.08 -27.99
N ILE A 93 -13.28 10.39 -27.05
CA ILE A 93 -12.08 11.19 -27.30
C ILE A 93 -11.03 10.43 -28.15
N ALA A 94 -10.78 9.16 -27.90
CA ALA A 94 -9.70 8.39 -28.51
C ALA A 94 -10.19 7.08 -29.18
N PRO A 95 -11.14 7.13 -30.13
CA PRO A 95 -11.82 5.96 -30.68
C PRO A 95 -10.91 4.97 -31.41
N ASN A 96 -9.75 5.40 -31.93
CA ASN A 96 -8.84 4.55 -32.70
C ASN A 96 -7.68 3.94 -31.88
N CYS A 97 -7.56 4.29 -30.60
CA CYS A 97 -6.63 3.63 -29.69
C CYS A 97 -7.10 2.20 -29.36
N ARG A 98 -6.20 1.34 -28.86
CA ARG A 98 -6.63 0.06 -28.26
C ARG A 98 -7.12 0.30 -26.83
N GLY A 99 -8.14 -0.44 -26.41
CA GLY A 99 -8.63 -0.41 -25.04
C GLY A 99 -8.53 -1.77 -24.36
N VAL A 100 -8.22 -1.77 -23.07
CA VAL A 100 -8.40 -2.94 -22.19
C VAL A 100 -9.27 -2.56 -20.99
N ILE A 101 -10.35 -3.30 -20.78
CA ILE A 101 -11.25 -3.13 -19.65
C ILE A 101 -10.80 -4.08 -18.53
N ILE A 102 -10.63 -3.57 -17.31
CA ILE A 102 -10.22 -4.35 -16.14
C ILE A 102 -11.22 -4.08 -15.00
N PRO A 103 -12.16 -5.00 -14.70
CA PRO A 103 -13.17 -4.80 -13.67
C PRO A 103 -12.60 -4.77 -12.23
N VAL A 104 -12.41 -3.57 -11.69
CA VAL A 104 -11.94 -3.31 -10.32
C VAL A 104 -13.07 -2.92 -9.37
N PHE A 105 -14.11 -2.23 -9.85
CA PHE A 105 -15.27 -1.86 -9.04
C PHE A 105 -16.33 -2.96 -9.03
N LYS A 106 -17.19 -2.92 -8.01
CA LYS A 106 -18.35 -3.80 -7.82
C LYS A 106 -19.55 -2.95 -7.42
N ASP A 107 -20.73 -3.53 -7.40
CA ASP A 107 -21.89 -2.91 -6.77
C ASP A 107 -21.78 -2.97 -5.25
N GLY A 108 -22.13 -1.87 -4.59
CA GLY A 108 -22.30 -1.77 -3.14
C GLY A 108 -23.69 -2.20 -2.70
N ALA A 109 -23.85 -2.52 -1.42
CA ALA A 109 -25.14 -2.91 -0.85
C ALA A 109 -26.20 -1.79 -0.88
N ASP A 110 -25.79 -0.53 -1.11
CA ASP A 110 -26.67 0.64 -1.30
C ASP A 110 -27.08 0.87 -2.77
N GLY A 111 -26.67 -0.02 -3.69
CA GLY A 111 -26.93 0.11 -5.12
C GLY A 111 -26.04 1.15 -5.83
N ARG A 112 -24.96 1.63 -5.20
CA ARG A 112 -23.94 2.48 -5.84
C ARG A 112 -22.69 1.68 -6.21
N VAL A 113 -21.70 2.35 -6.78
CA VAL A 113 -20.38 1.75 -7.04
C VAL A 113 -19.62 1.64 -5.71
N ALA A 114 -19.23 0.42 -5.33
CA ALA A 114 -18.41 0.17 -4.15
C ALA A 114 -16.96 0.66 -4.35
N PRO A 115 -16.31 1.23 -3.32
CA PRO A 115 -14.89 1.58 -3.37
C PRO A 115 -14.00 0.38 -3.72
N CYS A 116 -12.96 0.61 -4.53
CA CYS A 116 -11.90 -0.37 -4.75
C CYS A 116 -10.81 -0.21 -3.69
N SER A 117 -10.32 -1.31 -3.10
CA SER A 117 -9.17 -1.26 -2.22
C SER A 117 -7.88 -0.97 -3.01
N GLN A 118 -6.93 -0.28 -2.37
CA GLN A 118 -5.65 0.06 -2.99
C GLN A 118 -4.83 -1.17 -3.43
N ILE A 119 -4.99 -2.33 -2.77
CA ILE A 119 -4.40 -3.61 -3.19
C ILE A 119 -4.96 -4.05 -4.54
N ARG A 120 -6.30 -4.18 -4.64
CA ARG A 120 -6.98 -4.59 -5.88
C ARG A 120 -6.69 -3.63 -7.03
N LEU A 121 -6.51 -2.35 -6.72
CA LEU A 121 -6.09 -1.35 -7.70
C LEU A 121 -4.64 -1.54 -8.16
N ALA A 122 -3.72 -1.87 -7.25
CA ALA A 122 -2.32 -2.18 -7.58
C ALA A 122 -2.18 -3.47 -8.42
N GLU A 123 -2.97 -4.50 -8.11
CA GLU A 123 -3.11 -5.72 -8.93
C GLU A 123 -3.60 -5.37 -10.33
N ALA A 124 -4.65 -4.56 -10.45
CA ALA A 124 -5.23 -4.16 -11.72
C ALA A 124 -4.30 -3.28 -12.56
N ILE A 125 -3.52 -2.38 -11.94
CA ILE A 125 -2.46 -1.62 -12.63
C ILE A 125 -1.37 -2.58 -13.13
N THR A 126 -0.96 -3.56 -12.32
CA THR A 126 0.05 -4.56 -12.71
C THR A 126 -0.45 -5.39 -13.91
N LEU A 127 -1.69 -5.88 -13.85
CA LEU A 127 -2.35 -6.59 -14.95
C LEU A 127 -2.47 -5.73 -16.22
N ALA A 128 -2.76 -4.43 -16.10
CA ALA A 128 -2.79 -3.51 -17.23
C ALA A 128 -1.42 -3.42 -17.93
N VAL A 129 -0.34 -3.31 -17.16
CA VAL A 129 1.04 -3.25 -17.68
C VAL A 129 1.42 -4.58 -18.35
N GLU A 130 1.14 -5.71 -17.71
CA GLU A 130 1.42 -7.04 -18.28
C GLU A 130 0.62 -7.28 -19.58
N PHE A 131 -0.67 -6.93 -19.58
CA PHE A 131 -1.52 -7.03 -20.76
C PHE A 131 -1.02 -6.13 -21.89
N SER A 132 -0.60 -4.89 -21.59
CA SER A 132 -0.09 -3.96 -22.61
C SER A 132 1.21 -4.46 -23.23
N VAL A 133 2.13 -5.01 -22.43
CA VAL A 133 3.38 -5.61 -22.92
C VAL A 133 3.10 -6.86 -23.76
N LYS A 134 2.26 -7.78 -23.27
CA LYS A 134 1.89 -9.02 -23.98
C LYS A 134 1.24 -8.75 -25.34
N ASN A 135 0.48 -7.68 -25.46
CA ASN A 135 -0.19 -7.28 -26.70
C ASN A 135 0.63 -6.30 -27.56
N GLY A 136 1.88 -5.98 -27.21
CA GLY A 136 2.72 -5.08 -27.98
C GLY A 136 2.16 -3.66 -28.08
N ALA A 137 1.85 -3.04 -26.95
CA ALA A 137 1.59 -1.60 -26.87
C ALA A 137 2.90 -0.83 -26.69
N ASP A 138 3.09 0.23 -27.49
CA ASP A 138 4.23 1.14 -27.35
C ASP A 138 4.07 2.04 -26.12
N PHE A 139 2.83 2.33 -25.75
CA PHE A 139 2.48 3.16 -24.61
C PHE A 139 1.17 2.72 -23.95
N LEU A 140 1.08 2.87 -22.63
CA LEU A 140 -0.13 2.62 -21.86
C LEU A 140 -0.60 3.91 -21.15
N VAL A 141 -1.89 4.22 -21.26
CA VAL A 141 -2.57 5.18 -20.38
C VAL A 141 -3.54 4.39 -19.48
N ILE A 142 -3.53 4.61 -18.17
CA ILE A 142 -4.41 3.93 -17.22
C ILE A 142 -5.41 4.97 -16.69
N ASN A 143 -6.68 4.81 -17.03
CA ASN A 143 -7.79 5.60 -16.51
C ASN A 143 -8.38 4.92 -15.25
N ILE A 144 -8.41 5.67 -14.15
CA ILE A 144 -9.00 5.22 -12.88
C ILE A 144 -10.06 6.25 -12.46
N SER A 145 -11.31 6.01 -12.84
CA SER A 145 -12.44 6.94 -12.60
C SER A 145 -13.02 6.83 -11.19
N GLY A 146 -12.16 6.63 -10.20
CA GLY A 146 -12.49 6.57 -8.78
C GLY A 146 -11.22 6.61 -7.91
N GLY A 147 -11.40 6.48 -6.61
CA GLY A 147 -10.29 6.46 -5.65
C GLY A 147 -10.79 6.43 -4.21
N GLU A 148 -9.93 6.00 -3.29
CA GLU A 148 -10.23 5.91 -1.86
C GLU A 148 -9.82 7.20 -1.14
N PHE A 149 -10.72 7.77 -0.32
CA PHE A 149 -10.39 8.92 0.53
C PHE A 149 -9.36 8.51 1.58
N THR A 150 -8.27 9.28 1.73
CA THR A 150 -7.28 9.08 2.81
C THR A 150 -7.06 10.38 3.59
N PRO A 151 -7.20 10.38 4.93
CA PRO A 151 -6.98 11.59 5.74
C PRO A 151 -5.56 12.15 5.66
N SER A 152 -4.54 11.30 5.47
CA SER A 152 -3.13 11.69 5.34
C SER A 152 -2.72 12.06 3.91
N GLY A 153 -3.50 11.69 2.90
CA GLY A 153 -3.07 11.74 1.49
C GLY A 153 -1.99 10.72 1.11
N GLU A 154 -1.65 9.79 2.01
CA GLU A 154 -0.66 8.75 1.74
C GLU A 154 -1.28 7.52 1.08
N ALA A 155 -0.55 6.92 0.16
CA ALA A 155 -0.92 5.67 -0.47
C ALA A 155 -0.35 4.47 0.29
N HIS A 156 -1.07 3.36 0.25
CA HIS A 156 -0.60 2.04 0.59
C HIS A 156 0.74 1.73 -0.14
N PRO A 157 1.79 1.25 0.57
CA PRO A 157 3.10 0.96 -0.04
C PRO A 157 3.12 0.05 -1.28
N ILE A 158 2.20 -0.92 -1.43
CA ILE A 158 2.12 -1.76 -2.65
C ILE A 158 1.63 -0.94 -3.83
N LEU A 159 0.55 -0.17 -3.65
CA LEU A 159 0.04 0.73 -4.69
C LEU A 159 1.08 1.81 -5.02
N GLU A 160 1.72 2.40 -4.03
CA GLU A 160 2.78 3.38 -4.23
C GLU A 160 3.96 2.78 -5.02
N LYS A 161 4.42 1.56 -4.66
CA LYS A 161 5.48 0.83 -5.36
C LYS A 161 5.10 0.52 -6.82
N VAL A 162 3.86 0.10 -7.07
CA VAL A 162 3.36 -0.19 -8.42
C VAL A 162 3.25 1.08 -9.26
N VAL A 163 2.70 2.16 -8.71
CA VAL A 163 2.57 3.48 -9.38
C VAL A 163 3.94 4.11 -9.65
N ARG A 164 4.88 4.04 -8.70
CA ARG A 164 6.29 4.44 -8.88
C ARG A 164 7.02 3.55 -9.90
N GLY A 165 6.63 2.28 -10.01
CA GLY A 165 7.07 1.37 -11.07
C GLY A 165 6.55 1.73 -12.46
N CYS A 166 5.37 2.36 -12.55
CA CYS A 166 4.79 2.86 -13.79
C CYS A 166 5.46 4.16 -14.27
N ASP A 167 5.82 5.06 -13.36
CA ASP A 167 6.52 6.32 -13.64
C ASP A 167 7.85 6.13 -14.43
N ARG A 168 8.58 5.05 -14.12
CA ARG A 168 9.80 4.65 -14.84
C ARG A 168 9.57 3.85 -16.12
N ARG A 169 8.31 3.68 -16.54
CA ARG A 169 7.90 2.89 -17.72
C ARG A 169 7.10 3.78 -18.67
N LYS A 170 6.75 3.23 -19.83
CA LYS A 170 5.89 3.88 -20.85
C LYS A 170 4.41 3.86 -20.43
N VAL A 171 4.12 4.32 -19.22
CA VAL A 171 2.82 4.23 -18.56
C VAL A 171 2.45 5.57 -17.93
N LEU A 172 1.29 6.12 -18.28
CA LEU A 172 0.71 7.30 -17.62
C LEU A 172 -0.54 6.89 -16.85
N ILE A 173 -0.65 7.26 -15.58
CA ILE A 173 -1.85 7.02 -14.76
C ILE A 173 -2.63 8.33 -14.61
N VAL A 174 -3.93 8.28 -14.89
CA VAL A 174 -4.87 9.40 -14.81
C VAL A 174 -6.02 8.99 -13.89
N ALA A 175 -6.27 9.77 -12.83
CA ALA A 175 -7.21 9.38 -11.78
C ALA A 175 -8.10 10.52 -11.29
N ALA A 176 -9.30 10.19 -10.85
CA ALA A 176 -10.27 11.13 -10.31
C ALA A 176 -9.81 11.75 -8.97
N ALA A 177 -10.04 13.07 -8.78
CA ALA A 177 -9.73 13.77 -7.53
C ALA A 177 -10.72 13.47 -6.38
N GLY A 178 -11.95 13.06 -6.71
CA GLY A 178 -13.04 12.77 -5.78
C GLY A 178 -14.14 13.85 -5.76
N ASN A 179 -15.27 13.52 -5.14
CA ASN A 179 -16.56 14.21 -5.23
C ASN A 179 -17.14 14.64 -3.87
N GLN A 180 -16.30 14.98 -2.89
CA GLN A 180 -16.70 15.30 -1.50
C GLN A 180 -16.77 16.81 -1.23
N GLY A 181 -16.28 17.64 -2.15
CA GLY A 181 -16.35 19.10 -2.05
C GLY A 181 -15.43 19.70 -0.98
N CYS A 182 -14.34 19.02 -0.63
CA CYS A 182 -13.40 19.41 0.41
C CYS A 182 -11.94 19.57 -0.08
N ASP A 183 -11.13 20.14 0.81
CA ASP A 183 -9.66 20.13 0.76
C ASP A 183 -9.19 18.74 1.22
N CYS A 184 -9.31 17.74 0.35
CA CYS A 184 -9.27 16.33 0.71
C CYS A 184 -8.75 15.46 -0.44
N LEU A 185 -7.98 14.42 -0.08
CA LEU A 185 -7.16 13.66 -1.02
C LEU A 185 -7.69 12.24 -1.19
N HIS A 186 -7.68 11.78 -2.44
CA HIS A 186 -8.04 10.42 -2.84
C HIS A 186 -6.82 9.73 -3.47
N ILE A 187 -6.65 8.47 -3.15
CA ILE A 187 -5.64 7.59 -3.73
C ILE A 187 -6.30 6.80 -4.89
N PRO A 188 -5.68 6.73 -6.09
CA PRO A 188 -4.30 7.06 -6.41
C PRO A 188 -4.04 8.51 -6.85
N GLY A 189 -5.07 9.36 -6.98
CA GLY A 189 -4.94 10.72 -7.51
C GLY A 189 -3.89 11.59 -6.79
N ALA A 190 -3.70 11.40 -5.48
CA ALA A 190 -2.72 12.17 -4.69
C ALA A 190 -1.27 11.64 -4.77
N ILE A 191 -1.00 10.51 -5.43
CA ILE A 191 0.37 9.98 -5.58
C ILE A 191 1.18 10.84 -6.57
N PRO A 192 2.43 11.28 -6.24
CA PRO A 192 3.17 12.28 -7.01
C PRO A 192 3.30 12.13 -8.54
N SER A 193 3.30 10.90 -9.08
CA SER A 193 3.42 10.66 -10.54
C SER A 193 2.07 10.57 -11.26
N VAL A 194 0.94 10.52 -10.54
CA VAL A 194 -0.41 10.42 -11.12
C VAL A 194 -0.86 11.79 -11.61
N LEU A 195 -1.59 11.81 -12.73
CA LEU A 195 -2.31 12.99 -13.22
C LEU A 195 -3.71 13.00 -12.61
N ALA A 196 -3.94 13.86 -11.61
CA ALA A 196 -5.23 14.00 -10.97
C ALA A 196 -6.21 14.80 -11.84
N VAL A 197 -7.51 14.45 -11.79
CA VAL A 197 -8.54 15.14 -12.58
C VAL A 197 -9.70 15.58 -11.69
N GLY A 198 -9.88 16.90 -11.61
CA GLY A 198 -11.06 17.54 -11.04
C GLY A 198 -12.09 17.89 -12.11
N ALA A 199 -13.29 18.26 -11.67
CA ALA A 199 -14.43 18.52 -12.55
C ALA A 199 -14.79 20.01 -12.61
N MET A 200 -15.02 20.51 -13.82
CA MET A 200 -15.58 21.84 -14.07
C MET A 200 -16.87 21.78 -14.90
N ASN A 201 -17.69 22.82 -14.79
CA ASN A 201 -18.87 23.03 -15.61
C ASN A 201 -18.51 23.61 -17.00
N SER A 202 -19.53 23.88 -17.84
CA SER A 202 -19.31 24.40 -19.20
C SER A 202 -18.63 25.77 -19.26
N GLU A 203 -18.83 26.59 -18.21
CA GLU A 203 -18.17 27.89 -18.03
C GLU A 203 -16.72 27.76 -17.51
N GLY A 204 -16.24 26.56 -17.23
CA GLY A 204 -14.93 26.32 -16.64
C GLY A 204 -14.82 26.78 -15.18
N HIS A 205 -15.92 26.81 -14.44
CA HIS A 205 -15.89 26.95 -12.98
C HIS A 205 -15.81 25.55 -12.33
N PRO A 206 -14.98 25.35 -11.29
CA PRO A 206 -14.91 24.07 -10.59
C PRO A 206 -16.26 23.74 -9.95
N LEU A 207 -16.72 22.51 -10.12
CA LEU A 207 -17.97 22.04 -9.53
C LEU A 207 -17.84 21.97 -7.99
N GLU A 208 -18.94 22.24 -7.27
CA GLU A 208 -18.88 22.39 -5.81
C GLU A 208 -18.40 21.14 -5.08
N PHE A 209 -18.70 19.95 -5.61
CA PHE A 209 -18.24 18.67 -5.07
C PHE A 209 -16.81 18.29 -5.49
N SER A 210 -16.18 18.96 -6.46
CA SER A 210 -14.86 18.56 -6.94
C SER A 210 -13.82 18.82 -5.85
N ASN A 211 -13.13 17.78 -5.40
CA ASN A 211 -12.07 17.90 -4.38
C ASN A 211 -10.89 18.73 -4.90
N TRP A 212 -10.17 19.34 -3.96
CA TRP A 212 -8.90 20.04 -4.19
C TRP A 212 -7.91 19.74 -3.06
N GLY A 213 -6.67 20.21 -3.20
CA GLY A 213 -5.65 20.10 -2.15
C GLY A 213 -4.25 20.38 -2.67
N ALA A 214 -3.28 20.48 -1.77
CA ALA A 214 -1.89 20.84 -2.12
C ALA A 214 -1.25 19.87 -3.13
N ALA A 215 -1.44 18.55 -2.95
CA ALA A 215 -0.97 17.55 -3.91
C ALA A 215 -1.60 17.76 -5.30
N TYR A 216 -2.91 17.99 -5.36
CA TYR A 216 -3.61 18.22 -6.62
C TYR A 216 -3.23 19.55 -7.30
N GLN A 217 -2.77 20.58 -6.57
CA GLN A 217 -2.23 21.79 -7.21
C GLN A 217 -0.95 21.52 -8.01
N ALA A 218 -0.13 20.57 -7.57
CA ALA A 218 1.11 20.21 -8.26
C ALA A 218 0.92 19.23 -9.42
N GLN A 219 -0.13 18.39 -9.39
CA GLN A 219 -0.30 17.28 -10.33
C GLN A 219 -1.71 17.09 -10.92
N GLY A 220 -2.61 18.04 -10.70
CA GLY A 220 -4.02 17.94 -11.09
C GLY A 220 -4.47 18.99 -12.11
N VAL A 221 -5.44 18.62 -12.94
CA VAL A 221 -6.07 19.50 -13.94
C VAL A 221 -7.59 19.42 -13.85
N LEU A 222 -8.30 20.52 -14.13
CA LEU A 222 -9.76 20.49 -14.31
C LEU A 222 -10.12 20.16 -15.75
N ALA A 223 -11.04 19.20 -15.92
CA ALA A 223 -11.69 18.89 -17.20
C ALA A 223 -13.22 18.95 -17.04
N PRO A 224 -13.99 19.08 -18.14
CA PRO A 224 -15.44 19.10 -18.07
C PRO A 224 -15.95 17.85 -17.36
N GLY A 225 -16.81 18.02 -16.34
CA GLY A 225 -17.35 16.91 -15.55
C GLY A 225 -18.81 17.12 -15.18
N GLU A 226 -19.52 17.98 -15.90
CA GLU A 226 -20.94 18.25 -15.74
C GLU A 226 -21.69 17.81 -17.02
N ASN A 227 -22.77 17.04 -16.85
CA ASN A 227 -23.65 16.58 -17.93
C ASN A 227 -22.90 15.93 -19.11
N ILE A 228 -21.84 15.17 -18.80
CA ILE A 228 -21.03 14.47 -19.78
C ILE A 228 -21.83 13.30 -20.34
N LEU A 229 -22.02 13.25 -21.66
CA LEU A 229 -22.78 12.21 -22.34
C LEU A 229 -21.95 10.92 -22.48
N GLY A 230 -22.57 9.77 -22.19
CA GLY A 230 -21.98 8.45 -22.35
C GLY A 230 -23.02 7.34 -22.51
N ALA A 231 -22.54 6.13 -22.77
CA ALA A 231 -23.36 4.93 -22.98
C ALA A 231 -23.83 4.30 -21.66
N SER A 232 -25.04 3.76 -21.68
CA SER A 232 -25.63 2.95 -20.62
C SER A 232 -25.65 1.46 -21.01
N PRO A 233 -25.52 0.51 -20.07
CA PRO A 233 -25.75 -0.91 -20.31
C PRO A 233 -27.12 -1.22 -20.95
N SER A 234 -28.11 -0.34 -20.80
CA SER A 234 -29.46 -0.48 -21.39
C SER A 234 -29.51 -0.34 -22.92
N GLY A 235 -28.42 0.08 -23.58
CA GLY A 235 -28.44 0.40 -25.03
C GLY A 235 -28.68 1.88 -25.34
N GLU A 236 -28.91 2.70 -24.32
CA GLU A 236 -29.20 4.14 -24.42
C GLU A 236 -27.97 5.00 -24.09
N VAL A 237 -28.09 6.31 -24.29
CA VAL A 237 -27.13 7.30 -23.80
C VAL A 237 -27.70 8.08 -22.62
N ALA A 238 -26.85 8.33 -21.62
CA ALA A 238 -27.18 9.11 -20.43
C ALA A 238 -26.14 10.23 -20.25
N ALA A 239 -26.52 11.28 -19.51
CA ALA A 239 -25.60 12.33 -19.11
C ALA A 239 -25.33 12.24 -17.60
N HIS A 240 -24.07 12.25 -17.21
CA HIS A 240 -23.66 12.17 -15.80
C HIS A 240 -22.64 13.25 -15.42
N THR A 241 -22.57 13.52 -14.10
CA THR A 241 -21.81 14.62 -13.50
C THR A 241 -20.93 14.05 -12.37
N GLY A 242 -19.65 14.42 -12.34
CA GLY A 242 -18.65 13.87 -11.41
C GLY A 242 -17.22 13.92 -11.96
N THR A 243 -16.20 13.92 -11.09
CA THR A 243 -14.79 13.79 -11.48
C THR A 243 -14.51 12.50 -12.26
N SER A 244 -15.27 11.44 -11.99
CA SER A 244 -15.22 10.16 -12.68
C SER A 244 -15.49 10.26 -14.19
N TYR A 245 -16.27 11.26 -14.64
CA TYR A 245 -16.57 11.49 -16.05
C TYR A 245 -15.65 12.55 -16.69
N ALA A 246 -14.98 13.38 -15.88
CA ALA A 246 -13.90 14.27 -16.32
C ALA A 246 -12.58 13.51 -16.58
N THR A 247 -12.26 12.51 -15.75
CA THR A 247 -11.06 11.65 -15.86
C THR A 247 -10.87 11.02 -17.25
N PRO A 248 -11.86 10.35 -17.85
CA PRO A 248 -11.71 9.73 -19.18
C PRO A 248 -11.47 10.74 -20.30
N ILE A 249 -11.91 12.00 -20.15
CA ILE A 249 -11.61 13.05 -21.12
C ILE A 249 -10.11 13.35 -21.13
N VAL A 250 -9.50 13.50 -19.95
CA VAL A 250 -8.05 13.75 -19.82
C VAL A 250 -7.24 12.54 -20.26
N ALA A 251 -7.65 11.32 -19.90
CA ALA A 251 -7.00 10.09 -20.36
C ALA A 251 -7.05 9.94 -21.89
N GLY A 252 -8.19 10.26 -22.52
CA GLY A 252 -8.34 10.30 -23.96
C GLY A 252 -7.46 11.36 -24.62
N VAL A 253 -7.44 12.59 -24.10
CA VAL A 253 -6.59 13.68 -24.63
C VAL A 253 -5.11 13.32 -24.52
N ALA A 254 -4.67 12.73 -23.40
CA ALA A 254 -3.30 12.24 -23.25
C ALA A 254 -2.95 11.18 -24.30
N ALA A 255 -3.86 10.23 -24.57
CA ALA A 255 -3.67 9.22 -25.61
C ALA A 255 -3.63 9.81 -27.03
N LEU A 256 -4.43 10.85 -27.32
CA LEU A 256 -4.34 11.60 -28.59
C LEU A 256 -3.01 12.36 -28.71
N LEU A 257 -2.51 12.98 -27.65
CA LEU A 257 -1.21 13.66 -27.65
C LEU A 257 -0.04 12.68 -27.89
N LEU A 258 -0.06 11.50 -27.26
CA LEU A 258 0.90 10.41 -27.54
C LEU A 258 0.79 9.93 -29.01
N SER A 259 -0.44 9.80 -29.52
CA SER A 259 -0.70 9.44 -30.92
C SER A 259 -0.22 10.51 -31.90
N LEU A 260 -0.24 11.79 -31.50
CA LEU A 260 0.28 12.90 -32.29
C LEU A 260 1.81 12.90 -32.31
N GLN A 261 2.46 12.70 -31.16
CA GLN A 261 3.92 12.52 -31.08
C GLN A 261 4.40 11.41 -32.04
N LEU A 262 3.72 10.25 -32.03
CA LEU A 262 4.01 9.14 -32.95
C LEU A 262 3.88 9.51 -34.45
N ARG A 263 2.94 10.39 -34.83
CA ARG A 263 2.79 10.85 -36.22
C ARG A 263 3.90 11.82 -36.65
N HIS A 264 4.43 12.59 -35.71
CA HIS A 264 5.55 13.51 -35.92
C HIS A 264 6.93 12.87 -35.73
N GLY A 265 7.01 11.54 -35.55
CA GLY A 265 8.27 10.82 -35.34
C GLY A 265 8.90 11.04 -33.95
N ILE A 266 8.18 11.66 -33.02
CA ILE A 266 8.62 11.91 -31.64
C ILE A 266 8.36 10.66 -30.81
N HIS A 267 9.36 10.22 -30.05
CA HIS A 267 9.20 9.10 -29.11
C HIS A 267 8.23 9.46 -27.97
N PRO A 268 7.14 8.70 -27.74
CA PRO A 268 6.13 9.08 -26.75
C PRO A 268 6.64 8.95 -25.31
N SER A 269 6.25 9.89 -24.45
CA SER A 269 6.68 9.94 -23.05
C SER A 269 5.54 10.40 -22.12
N ALA A 270 5.31 9.65 -21.03
CA ALA A 270 4.30 9.95 -20.01
C ALA A 270 4.60 11.27 -19.32
N ALA A 271 5.85 11.46 -18.90
CA ALA A 271 6.32 12.69 -18.29
C ALA A 271 6.10 13.89 -19.23
N SER A 272 6.51 13.78 -20.50
CA SER A 272 6.34 14.85 -21.50
C SER A 272 4.88 15.23 -21.71
N VAL A 273 3.97 14.25 -21.83
CA VAL A 273 2.53 14.52 -22.01
C VAL A 273 1.87 15.03 -20.73
N ARG A 274 2.19 14.48 -19.56
CA ARG A 274 1.72 14.97 -18.24
C ARG A 274 2.16 16.42 -18.02
N GLU A 275 3.42 16.73 -18.25
CA GLU A 275 3.95 18.10 -18.16
C GLU A 275 3.36 19.03 -19.21
N SER A 276 3.04 18.55 -20.41
CA SER A 276 2.39 19.37 -21.45
C SER A 276 0.95 19.71 -21.07
N ILE A 277 0.22 18.78 -20.44
CA ILE A 277 -1.14 19.03 -19.92
C ILE A 277 -1.10 19.99 -18.73
N LEU A 278 -0.23 19.74 -17.73
CA LEU A 278 -0.14 20.57 -16.53
C LEU A 278 0.46 21.96 -16.82
N GLY A 279 1.55 22.03 -17.59
CA GLY A 279 2.26 23.28 -17.91
C GLY A 279 1.52 24.20 -18.89
N SER A 280 0.48 23.70 -19.58
CA SER A 280 -0.41 24.54 -20.40
C SER A 280 -1.72 24.92 -19.67
N ALA A 281 -1.98 24.37 -18.49
CA ALA A 281 -3.27 24.50 -17.83
C ALA A 281 -3.63 25.97 -17.51
N LEU A 282 -4.86 26.37 -17.81
CA LEU A 282 -5.29 27.76 -17.64
C LEU A 282 -5.68 28.04 -16.18
N GLY A 283 -4.70 28.52 -15.41
CA GLY A 283 -4.85 28.92 -14.01
C GLY A 283 -5.76 30.14 -13.78
N CYS A 284 -5.84 30.57 -12.52
CA CYS A 284 -6.78 31.59 -12.05
C CYS A 284 -6.65 32.95 -12.75
N GLN A 285 -5.46 33.29 -13.24
CA GLN A 285 -5.16 34.54 -13.95
C GLN A 285 -5.90 34.70 -15.28
N HIS A 286 -6.30 33.60 -15.93
CA HIS A 286 -7.05 33.64 -17.20
C HIS A 286 -8.56 33.81 -16.99
N ARG A 287 -9.10 33.19 -15.94
CA ARG A 287 -10.50 33.29 -15.52
C ARG A 287 -10.60 33.08 -14.01
N PRO A 288 -10.70 34.17 -13.22
CA PRO A 288 -10.77 34.09 -11.77
C PRO A 288 -11.96 33.29 -11.26
N VAL A 289 -11.79 32.67 -10.09
CA VAL A 289 -12.86 32.01 -9.32
C VAL A 289 -12.70 32.37 -7.84
N LYS A 290 -13.75 32.17 -7.03
CA LYS A 290 -13.79 32.57 -5.62
C LYS A 290 -12.65 31.97 -4.77
N ASP A 291 -12.27 30.72 -5.01
CA ASP A 291 -11.10 30.09 -4.42
C ASP A 291 -10.25 29.45 -5.53
N CYS A 292 -9.15 30.11 -5.91
CA CYS A 292 -8.24 29.64 -6.95
C CYS A 292 -7.64 28.27 -6.66
N ARG A 293 -7.58 27.82 -5.40
CA ARG A 293 -7.05 26.50 -5.01
C ARG A 293 -7.86 25.35 -5.61
N ARG A 294 -9.14 25.59 -5.89
CA ARG A 294 -10.07 24.64 -6.53
C ARG A 294 -9.81 24.46 -8.04
N LEU A 295 -8.91 25.24 -8.64
CA LEU A 295 -8.50 25.07 -10.04
C LEU A 295 -7.40 24.02 -10.25
N LEU A 296 -6.85 23.45 -9.17
CA LEU A 296 -5.69 22.56 -9.22
C LEU A 296 -4.51 23.30 -9.89
N ALA A 297 -3.78 22.70 -10.84
CA ALA A 297 -2.81 23.45 -11.67
C ALA A 297 -3.49 24.40 -12.67
N GLY A 298 -4.75 24.12 -13.06
CA GLY A 298 -5.54 24.94 -13.96
C GLY A 298 -6.56 24.11 -14.76
N ARG A 299 -7.18 24.75 -15.75
CA ARG A 299 -8.13 24.10 -16.67
C ARG A 299 -7.42 23.47 -17.86
N LEU A 300 -7.92 22.34 -18.34
CA LEU A 300 -7.41 21.63 -19.52
C LEU A 300 -7.31 22.55 -20.75
N ASN A 301 -6.12 22.63 -21.35
CA ASN A 301 -5.82 23.49 -22.48
C ASN A 301 -5.23 22.66 -23.63
N ILE A 302 -6.10 22.13 -24.49
CA ILE A 302 -5.66 21.25 -25.60
C ILE A 302 -4.69 21.97 -26.56
N PRO A 303 -4.94 23.22 -27.03
CA PRO A 303 -4.01 23.93 -27.92
C PRO A 303 -2.62 24.13 -27.28
N GLY A 304 -2.57 24.54 -26.02
CA GLY A 304 -1.30 24.71 -25.30
C GLY A 304 -0.58 23.37 -25.08
N ALA A 305 -1.30 22.30 -24.76
CA ALA A 305 -0.73 20.97 -24.59
C ALA A 305 -0.17 20.41 -25.91
N ILE A 306 -0.80 20.68 -27.06
CA ILE A 306 -0.25 20.33 -28.38
C ILE A 306 1.08 21.05 -28.62
N ALA A 307 1.13 22.36 -28.39
CA ALA A 307 2.34 23.17 -28.62
C ALA A 307 3.52 22.71 -27.74
N LEU A 308 3.28 22.41 -26.46
CA LEU A 308 4.32 21.88 -25.55
C LEU A 308 4.73 20.44 -25.91
N SER A 309 3.78 19.59 -26.29
CA SER A 309 4.01 18.17 -26.61
C SER A 309 4.87 17.97 -27.87
N LEU A 310 4.75 18.87 -28.86
CA LEU A 310 5.55 18.85 -30.08
C LEU A 310 6.92 19.51 -29.91
N SER A 311 7.00 20.66 -29.22
CA SER A 311 8.27 21.38 -29.03
C SER A 311 9.27 20.62 -28.16
N LYS A 312 8.83 19.98 -27.06
CA LYS A 312 9.70 19.15 -26.22
C LYS A 312 10.28 17.93 -26.95
N GLY A 313 9.63 17.45 -28.02
CA GLY A 313 10.13 16.34 -28.82
C GLY A 313 11.31 16.70 -29.72
N GLN A 314 11.42 17.96 -30.15
CA GLN A 314 12.46 18.42 -31.08
C GLN A 314 13.81 18.64 -30.38
N ALA A 315 13.81 19.04 -29.10
CA ALA A 315 15.02 19.25 -28.31
C ALA A 315 15.89 17.98 -28.12
N SER A 316 15.37 16.79 -28.46
CA SER A 316 16.11 15.52 -28.40
C SER A 316 16.87 15.18 -29.70
N MET A 317 16.72 15.96 -30.78
CA MET A 317 17.38 15.69 -32.08
C MET A 317 18.59 16.58 -32.37
N ASP A 318 18.72 17.76 -31.76
CA ASP A 318 19.77 18.75 -32.10
C ASP A 318 21.05 18.64 -31.23
N SER A 319 21.16 17.66 -30.32
CA SER A 319 22.29 17.54 -29.40
C SER A 319 23.50 16.75 -29.93
N HIS A 320 23.68 16.70 -31.26
CA HIS A 320 24.89 16.19 -31.93
C HIS A 320 25.52 17.23 -32.86
N LEU A 321 26.02 18.32 -32.28
CA LEU A 321 26.98 19.22 -32.92
C LEU A 321 28.02 19.64 -31.89
N GLU A 322 29.28 19.30 -32.14
CA GLU A 322 30.41 19.68 -31.31
C GLU A 322 30.60 21.20 -31.30
N LEU A 323 30.90 21.76 -30.13
CA LEU A 323 31.74 22.95 -29.99
C LEU A 323 32.37 22.92 -28.59
N GLY A 324 33.60 22.41 -28.50
CA GLY A 324 34.38 22.49 -27.26
C GLY A 324 35.06 23.85 -27.12
N TYR A 325 35.17 24.35 -25.89
CA TYR A 325 36.39 25.04 -25.46
C TYR A 325 36.60 24.94 -23.94
N SER A 326 37.85 25.07 -23.51
CA SER A 326 38.38 24.77 -22.18
C SER A 326 38.15 25.85 -21.12
N GLY A 327 38.05 25.45 -19.84
CA GLY A 327 38.32 26.35 -18.71
C GLY A 327 37.94 25.83 -17.32
N THR A 328 38.92 25.54 -16.48
CA THR A 328 38.79 25.33 -15.02
C THR A 328 39.87 26.17 -14.29
N PRO A 329 39.89 26.26 -12.95
CA PRO A 329 38.84 26.75 -12.06
C PRO A 329 39.35 27.93 -11.17
N GLY A 330 38.48 28.62 -10.42
CA GLY A 330 38.91 29.68 -9.49
C GLY A 330 37.93 30.02 -8.37
N ASN A 331 38.32 29.74 -7.12
CA ASN A 331 37.69 30.29 -5.90
C ASN A 331 38.01 31.79 -5.75
N VAL A 332 37.06 32.59 -5.22
CA VAL A 332 37.29 33.65 -4.21
C VAL A 332 35.94 34.01 -3.54
N LEU A 333 35.93 34.10 -2.20
CA LEU A 333 34.88 34.73 -1.36
C LEU A 333 35.21 36.21 -1.10
N PRO A 334 34.20 37.07 -0.85
CA PRO A 334 34.38 38.24 0.01
C PRO A 334 33.52 38.19 1.30
N GLN A 335 34.01 38.86 2.35
CA GLN A 335 33.39 39.02 3.68
C GLN A 335 32.90 40.47 3.92
N GLY A 336 32.16 40.68 5.03
CA GLY A 336 31.83 41.98 5.66
C GLY A 336 30.45 42.55 5.25
N ASP A 337 29.63 43.20 6.09
CA ASP A 337 29.66 43.53 7.54
C ASP A 337 28.22 43.89 8.02
N GLY A 338 27.86 44.04 9.31
CA GLY A 338 28.63 43.89 10.55
C GLY A 338 28.20 44.86 11.68
N VAL A 339 26.99 44.71 12.26
CA VAL A 339 26.48 45.58 13.37
C VAL A 339 25.77 44.74 14.46
N ALA A 340 25.94 45.12 15.75
CA ALA A 340 25.52 44.34 16.92
C ALA A 340 24.72 45.16 17.98
N ALA A 341 23.89 44.46 18.76
CA ALA A 341 23.42 44.73 20.14
C ALA A 341 22.52 43.53 20.53
N ASP A 342 22.83 42.61 21.46
CA ASP A 342 23.30 42.65 22.86
C ASP A 342 22.14 42.70 23.91
N VAL A 343 22.43 42.12 25.09
CA VAL A 343 21.76 42.26 26.40
C VAL A 343 20.69 41.21 26.83
N THR A 344 21.18 40.29 27.67
CA THR A 344 20.59 39.64 28.88
C THR A 344 19.84 38.30 28.87
N THR A 345 20.36 37.46 29.78
CA THR A 345 19.85 36.21 30.35
C THR A 345 18.90 36.44 31.53
N SER A 346 18.00 35.48 31.80
CA SER A 346 17.42 35.25 33.13
C SER A 346 17.12 33.76 33.33
N ALA A 347 17.36 33.25 34.54
CA ALA A 347 17.19 31.84 34.91
C ALA A 347 16.27 31.71 36.15
N ALA A 348 15.38 30.72 36.14
CA ALA A 348 14.54 30.19 37.24
C ALA A 348 13.49 29.24 36.63
N SER A 349 13.02 28.14 37.22
CA SER A 349 13.44 27.38 38.42
C SER A 349 12.91 25.93 38.28
N ILE A 350 13.46 25.00 39.07
CA ILE A 350 13.01 23.60 39.16
C ILE A 350 11.97 23.48 40.28
N GLU A 351 10.88 22.74 40.05
CA GLU A 351 10.06 22.15 41.12
C GLU A 351 9.80 20.66 40.88
N THR A 352 9.80 19.89 41.96
CA THR A 352 9.68 18.41 41.99
C THR A 352 8.26 17.96 42.44
N PRO A 353 7.83 16.72 42.12
CA PRO A 353 6.44 16.29 42.27
C PRO A 353 6.14 15.53 43.58
N LEU A 354 4.87 15.62 44.05
CA LEU A 354 4.25 14.80 45.10
C LEU A 354 2.71 14.72 44.84
N PRO A 355 1.96 13.75 45.41
CA PRO A 355 1.98 12.33 45.05
C PRO A 355 0.56 11.77 44.76
N PHE A 356 0.48 10.47 44.46
CA PHE A 356 -0.77 9.72 44.25
C PHE A 356 -1.77 9.84 45.42
N SER A 357 -3.07 9.84 45.10
CA SER A 357 -4.11 9.34 46.00
C SER A 357 -5.31 8.76 45.25
N GLN A 358 -6.05 7.87 45.92
CA GLN A 358 -7.00 6.91 45.35
C GLN A 358 -8.40 7.52 45.12
N VAL A 359 -9.11 7.06 44.09
CA VAL A 359 -10.58 7.13 44.01
C VAL A 359 -11.13 5.78 43.54
N THR A 360 -12.16 5.30 44.23
CA THR A 360 -12.75 3.96 44.12
C THR A 360 -13.94 3.89 43.16
N CYS A 361 -14.14 2.73 42.52
CA CYS A 361 -15.34 2.44 41.74
C CYS A 361 -16.59 2.21 42.61
N SER A 362 -17.73 2.79 42.20
CA SER A 362 -19.05 2.26 42.52
C SER A 362 -20.10 2.69 41.47
N SER A 363 -20.62 1.70 40.74
CA SER A 363 -21.97 1.62 40.14
C SER A 363 -22.60 2.83 39.41
N ILE A 364 -22.82 2.67 38.11
CA ILE A 364 -24.06 3.02 37.37
C ILE A 364 -24.21 2.01 36.20
N GLU A 365 -25.43 1.88 35.67
CA GLU A 365 -25.98 0.66 35.07
C GLU A 365 -25.68 0.42 33.58
N ASN A 366 -26.01 -0.80 33.13
CA ASN A 366 -25.97 -1.25 31.73
C ASN A 366 -26.67 -0.28 30.75
N SER A 367 -25.93 0.18 29.74
CA SER A 367 -26.46 0.37 28.39
C SER A 367 -25.33 0.24 27.37
N MET A 368 -25.60 -0.43 26.24
CA MET A 368 -24.61 -0.56 25.15
C MET A 368 -24.54 0.75 24.36
N PRO A 369 -23.35 1.30 24.06
CA PRO A 369 -23.20 2.30 23.03
C PRO A 369 -22.99 1.62 21.68
N GLU A 370 -24.06 1.59 20.88
CA GLU A 370 -23.98 1.35 19.43
C GLU A 370 -23.25 2.55 18.80
N LEU A 371 -22.04 2.35 18.26
CA LEU A 371 -21.17 3.46 17.84
C LEU A 371 -21.55 4.00 16.45
N VAL A 372 -22.69 4.68 16.38
CA VAL A 372 -23.06 5.56 15.26
C VAL A 372 -22.20 6.83 15.35
N MET A 373 -21.38 7.08 14.34
CA MET A 373 -20.60 8.34 14.25
C MET A 373 -21.51 9.47 13.74
N PRO A 374 -21.75 10.55 14.51
CA PRO A 374 -22.55 11.67 14.05
C PRO A 374 -21.80 12.53 13.03
N SER A 375 -22.51 12.98 12.01
CA SER A 375 -22.04 14.00 11.08
C SER A 375 -22.30 15.40 11.64
N ASP A 376 -21.26 16.06 12.16
CA ASP A 376 -21.40 17.43 12.70
C ASP A 376 -21.04 18.52 11.68
N CYS A 377 -22.04 19.37 11.40
CA CYS A 377 -21.89 20.63 10.72
C CYS A 377 -21.78 21.78 11.73
N GLY A 378 -20.73 22.60 11.62
CA GLY A 378 -20.83 24.04 11.84
C GLY A 378 -20.36 24.63 13.19
N CYS A 379 -19.42 25.57 13.05
CA CYS A 379 -19.21 26.76 13.90
C CYS A 379 -18.70 26.59 15.34
N GLY A 380 -17.49 27.12 15.60
CA GLY A 380 -17.01 27.46 16.94
C GLY A 380 -15.50 27.24 17.12
N GLY A 381 -14.72 28.31 17.12
CA GLY A 381 -13.26 28.20 17.17
C GLY A 381 -12.71 27.85 18.56
N LYS A 382 -11.98 26.74 18.66
CA LYS A 382 -10.80 26.54 19.51
C LYS A 382 -9.86 25.57 18.79
N LYS A 383 -8.53 25.74 18.96
CA LYS A 383 -7.54 24.77 18.45
C LYS A 383 -7.64 23.49 19.27
N THR A 384 -8.44 22.53 18.84
CA THR A 384 -8.38 21.16 19.32
C THR A 384 -7.29 20.43 18.54
N SER A 385 -6.27 19.94 19.25
CA SER A 385 -5.32 18.98 18.70
C SER A 385 -6.08 17.73 18.23
N ALA A 386 -5.67 17.16 17.11
CA ALA A 386 -6.19 15.86 16.67
C ALA A 386 -5.99 14.81 17.78
N PRO A 387 -6.90 13.82 17.93
CA PRO A 387 -6.75 12.77 18.93
C PRO A 387 -5.48 11.96 18.64
N SER A 388 -4.49 12.07 19.53
CA SER A 388 -3.26 11.26 19.44
C SER A 388 -3.53 9.88 20.02
N PHE A 389 -3.65 8.87 19.17
CA PHE A 389 -3.72 7.47 19.62
C PHE A 389 -2.39 7.05 20.27
N GLN A 390 -2.48 6.26 21.35
CA GLN A 390 -1.30 5.77 22.07
C GLN A 390 -0.55 4.76 21.21
N LYS A 391 0.67 5.11 20.79
CA LYS A 391 1.55 4.23 20.00
C LYS A 391 2.10 3.10 20.87
N VAL A 392 2.22 1.91 20.28
CA VAL A 392 2.76 0.71 20.90
C VAL A 392 3.73 0.01 19.94
N TYR A 393 4.84 -0.50 20.48
CA TYR A 393 5.69 -1.48 19.79
C TYR A 393 5.88 -2.66 20.74
N ALA A 394 5.08 -3.71 20.59
CA ALA A 394 5.05 -4.84 21.51
C ALA A 394 5.77 -6.06 20.91
N ILE A 395 6.40 -6.87 21.75
CA ILE A 395 6.99 -8.16 21.38
C ILE A 395 6.40 -9.27 22.28
N GLY A 396 6.36 -10.51 21.78
CA GLY A 396 5.80 -11.62 22.54
C GLY A 396 5.60 -12.89 21.72
N LYS A 397 4.60 -13.68 22.10
CA LYS A 397 4.10 -14.87 21.37
C LYS A 397 2.66 -14.65 20.92
N LEU A 398 2.32 -15.19 19.75
CA LEU A 398 0.97 -15.09 19.18
C LEU A 398 0.07 -16.24 19.67
N SER A 399 -1.18 -15.91 19.96
CA SER A 399 -2.25 -16.84 20.32
C SER A 399 -3.60 -16.29 19.82
N PHE A 400 -4.71 -16.93 20.14
CA PHE A 400 -6.06 -16.49 19.80
C PHE A 400 -7.02 -16.70 20.98
N ASP A 401 -8.16 -16.03 20.92
CA ASP A 401 -9.25 -16.15 21.88
C ASP A 401 -10.60 -16.01 21.13
N TYR A 402 -11.62 -16.72 21.60
CA TYR A 402 -12.94 -16.71 20.96
C TYR A 402 -13.81 -15.51 21.38
N GLY A 403 -13.49 -14.82 22.47
CA GLY A 403 -14.23 -13.71 23.07
C GLY A 403 -15.56 -14.13 23.72
N THR A 404 -16.37 -14.94 23.03
CA THR A 404 -17.69 -15.37 23.51
C THR A 404 -17.88 -16.88 23.38
N ARG A 405 -18.74 -17.42 24.25
CA ARG A 405 -19.14 -18.83 24.22
C ARG A 405 -19.79 -19.23 22.90
N GLN A 406 -20.66 -18.36 22.33
CA GLN A 406 -21.30 -18.62 21.05
C GLN A 406 -20.28 -18.74 19.91
N ARG A 407 -19.23 -17.91 19.92
CA ARG A 407 -18.17 -17.98 18.90
C ARG A 407 -17.30 -19.22 19.08
N ARG A 408 -16.96 -19.58 20.32
CA ARG A 408 -16.29 -20.86 20.62
C ARG A 408 -17.09 -22.06 20.10
N GLU A 409 -18.40 -22.09 20.36
CA GLU A 409 -19.30 -23.16 19.87
C GLU A 409 -19.44 -23.16 18.33
N TYR A 410 -19.40 -21.99 17.67
CA TYR A 410 -19.36 -21.90 16.20
C TYR A 410 -18.14 -22.63 15.59
N PHE A 411 -16.96 -22.47 16.20
CA PHE A 411 -15.72 -23.13 15.75
C PHE A 411 -15.68 -24.60 16.18
N ALA A 412 -16.12 -24.95 17.39
CA ALA A 412 -16.17 -26.34 17.87
C ALA A 412 -17.00 -27.27 16.97
N ASN A 413 -18.02 -26.74 16.27
CA ASN A 413 -18.84 -27.49 15.33
C ASN A 413 -18.23 -27.65 13.92
N ARG A 414 -17.07 -27.03 13.65
CA ARG A 414 -16.43 -26.99 12.32
C ARG A 414 -14.98 -27.49 12.33
N ILE A 415 -14.27 -27.26 13.43
CA ILE A 415 -12.93 -27.80 13.67
C ILE A 415 -13.06 -29.30 13.95
N GLY A 416 -12.32 -30.12 13.19
CA GLY A 416 -12.22 -31.56 13.42
C GLY A 416 -11.32 -31.88 14.62
N GLY A 417 -11.78 -31.60 15.84
CA GLY A 417 -11.05 -31.85 17.08
C GLY A 417 -11.33 -30.83 18.18
N ASP A 418 -10.47 -30.76 19.18
CA ASP A 418 -10.51 -29.72 20.21
C ASP A 418 -10.28 -28.32 19.58
N PRO A 419 -11.21 -27.36 19.73
CA PRO A 419 -11.05 -25.99 19.23
C PRO A 419 -9.98 -25.17 19.96
N GLU A 420 -9.54 -25.55 21.18
CA GLU A 420 -8.44 -24.85 21.85
C GLU A 420 -7.07 -25.23 21.27
N ASN A 421 -7.00 -26.33 20.52
CA ASN A 421 -5.76 -26.80 19.93
C ASN A 421 -5.39 -25.97 18.68
N HIS A 422 -4.29 -25.23 18.77
CA HIS A 422 -3.79 -24.37 17.70
C HIS A 422 -3.58 -25.11 16.36
N THR A 423 -3.17 -26.39 16.38
CA THR A 423 -3.00 -27.21 15.17
C THR A 423 -4.34 -27.54 14.52
N ASN A 424 -5.36 -27.87 15.32
CA ASN A 424 -6.70 -28.14 14.80
C ASN A 424 -7.33 -26.88 14.20
N LEU A 425 -7.18 -25.72 14.85
CA LEU A 425 -7.64 -24.45 14.29
C LEU A 425 -6.88 -24.11 13.00
N PHE A 426 -5.55 -24.21 12.97
CA PHE A 426 -4.79 -23.95 11.75
C PHE A 426 -5.21 -24.87 10.61
N ASN A 427 -5.32 -26.18 10.87
CA ASN A 427 -5.78 -27.15 9.88
C ASN A 427 -7.18 -26.79 9.35
N TYR A 428 -8.09 -26.36 10.23
CA TYR A 428 -9.41 -25.87 9.84
C TYR A 428 -9.33 -24.61 8.94
N LEU A 429 -8.55 -23.61 9.32
CA LEU A 429 -8.42 -22.37 8.53
C LEU A 429 -7.81 -22.66 7.15
N THR A 430 -6.91 -23.64 7.05
CA THR A 430 -6.11 -23.94 5.85
C THR A 430 -6.63 -25.08 4.97
N ALA A 431 -7.62 -25.85 5.42
CA ALA A 431 -8.16 -27.01 4.71
C ALA A 431 -8.71 -26.63 3.32
N ARG A 432 -8.00 -26.99 2.24
CA ARG A 432 -8.43 -26.72 0.86
C ARG A 432 -9.86 -27.23 0.63
N PRO A 433 -10.72 -26.46 -0.06
CA PRO A 433 -12.06 -26.93 -0.37
C PRO A 433 -11.99 -28.17 -1.27
N VAL A 434 -12.56 -29.27 -0.81
CA VAL A 434 -12.71 -30.48 -1.63
C VAL A 434 -13.73 -30.16 -2.71
N THR A 435 -13.31 -30.25 -3.97
CA THR A 435 -14.22 -30.18 -5.10
C THR A 435 -14.98 -31.50 -5.16
N VAL A 436 -16.30 -31.44 -5.06
CA VAL A 436 -17.20 -32.59 -5.16
C VAL A 436 -18.03 -32.49 -6.44
N ASP A 437 -18.44 -33.63 -6.99
CA ASP A 437 -19.45 -33.67 -8.05
C ASP A 437 -20.87 -33.38 -7.51
N ASP A 438 -21.85 -33.31 -8.42
CA ASP A 438 -23.27 -33.07 -8.08
C ASP A 438 -23.89 -34.18 -7.20
N ALA A 439 -23.18 -35.32 -7.00
CA ALA A 439 -23.56 -36.41 -6.11
C ALA A 439 -22.81 -36.41 -4.78
N GLY A 440 -21.90 -35.44 -4.55
CA GLY A 440 -21.10 -35.31 -3.33
C GLY A 440 -19.80 -36.13 -3.32
N THR A 441 -19.38 -36.69 -4.45
CA THR A 441 -18.16 -37.51 -4.58
C THR A 441 -16.93 -36.62 -4.76
N PRO A 442 -15.83 -36.80 -3.99
CA PRO A 442 -14.61 -36.02 -4.16
C PRO A 442 -13.93 -36.21 -5.52
N ILE A 443 -13.67 -35.12 -6.24
CA ILE A 443 -12.94 -35.08 -7.50
C ILE A 443 -11.47 -34.71 -7.24
N GLN A 444 -10.53 -35.58 -7.60
CA GLN A 444 -9.11 -35.19 -7.67
C GLN A 444 -8.85 -34.36 -8.92
N ALA A 445 -8.69 -33.04 -8.76
CA ALA A 445 -8.42 -32.12 -9.87
C ALA A 445 -6.92 -32.00 -10.25
N PHE A 446 -6.03 -32.54 -9.41
CA PHE A 446 -4.57 -32.52 -9.58
C PHE A 446 -3.97 -33.88 -9.22
N ASP A 447 -2.89 -34.27 -9.89
CA ASP A 447 -2.16 -35.50 -9.60
C ASP A 447 -1.21 -35.36 -8.39
N ALA A 448 -0.60 -36.47 -7.98
CA ALA A 448 0.36 -36.52 -6.87
C ALA A 448 1.65 -35.68 -7.09
N THR A 449 1.87 -35.16 -8.30
CA THR A 449 2.97 -34.23 -8.64
C THR A 449 2.53 -32.77 -8.72
N GLY A 450 1.26 -32.49 -8.40
CA GLY A 450 0.67 -31.15 -8.45
C GLY A 450 0.30 -30.68 -9.87
N ARG A 451 0.28 -31.57 -10.86
CA ARG A 451 -0.11 -31.22 -12.23
C ARG A 451 -1.63 -31.30 -12.41
N PRO A 452 -2.23 -30.41 -13.22
CA PRO A 452 -3.66 -30.44 -13.50
C PRO A 452 -4.04 -31.75 -14.22
N ILE A 453 -4.99 -32.51 -13.67
CA ILE A 453 -5.54 -33.68 -14.37
C ILE A 453 -6.47 -33.17 -15.46
N LEU A 454 -6.26 -33.61 -16.70
CA LEU A 454 -7.01 -33.18 -17.87
C LEU A 454 -8.15 -34.16 -18.18
N ASN A 455 -9.27 -33.64 -18.69
CA ASN A 455 -10.33 -34.45 -19.29
C ASN A 455 -9.98 -34.87 -20.73
N ASP A 456 -10.82 -35.71 -21.34
CA ASP A 456 -10.61 -36.25 -22.70
C ASP A 456 -10.52 -35.18 -23.81
N ALA A 457 -10.97 -33.95 -23.54
CA ALA A 457 -10.84 -32.80 -24.43
C ALA A 457 -9.57 -31.98 -24.19
N GLY A 458 -8.67 -32.42 -23.30
CA GLY A 458 -7.42 -31.76 -22.96
C GLY A 458 -7.54 -30.59 -21.97
N ASN A 459 -8.71 -30.40 -21.35
CA ASN A 459 -8.95 -29.29 -20.40
C ASN A 459 -8.79 -29.78 -18.95
N PRO A 460 -8.11 -29.01 -18.07
CA PRO A 460 -8.05 -29.31 -16.64
C PRO A 460 -9.42 -29.51 -15.98
N LEU A 461 -9.56 -30.55 -15.16
CA LEU A 461 -10.83 -30.95 -14.51
C LEU A 461 -11.45 -29.91 -13.57
N TYR A 462 -10.70 -28.88 -13.15
CA TYR A 462 -11.22 -27.76 -12.35
C TYR A 462 -11.81 -26.60 -13.19
N LEU A 463 -11.66 -26.59 -14.51
CA LEU A 463 -12.24 -25.55 -15.37
C LEU A 463 -13.76 -25.72 -15.48
N GLY A 464 -14.48 -24.90 -14.70
CA GLY A 464 -15.95 -24.94 -14.58
C GLY A 464 -16.44 -24.78 -13.15
N LEU A 465 -15.56 -24.92 -12.14
CA LEU A 465 -15.92 -24.83 -10.73
C LEU A 465 -15.72 -23.39 -10.19
N PRO A 466 -16.66 -22.84 -9.39
CA PRO A 466 -16.80 -21.39 -9.19
C PRO A 466 -15.71 -20.70 -8.35
N HIS A 467 -14.77 -21.44 -7.76
CA HIS A 467 -13.78 -20.88 -6.81
C HIS A 467 -12.40 -21.54 -6.94
N TYR A 468 -11.61 -21.16 -7.95
CA TYR A 468 -10.15 -21.29 -7.89
C TYR A 468 -9.45 -20.19 -8.69
N THR A 469 -8.58 -19.41 -8.04
CA THR A 469 -7.65 -18.48 -8.69
C THR A 469 -6.27 -18.70 -8.08
N ILE A 470 -5.29 -19.06 -8.91
CA ILE A 470 -3.91 -19.27 -8.47
C ILE A 470 -3.27 -17.88 -8.28
N LEU A 471 -3.14 -17.47 -7.02
CA LEU A 471 -2.32 -16.32 -6.61
C LEU A 471 -1.08 -16.86 -5.87
N ASN A 472 0.06 -16.20 -6.04
CA ASN A 472 1.30 -16.55 -5.36
C ASN A 472 1.28 -16.08 -3.89
N GLY A 473 0.64 -16.89 -3.04
CA GLY A 473 0.56 -16.71 -1.59
C GLY A 473 -0.38 -17.76 -0.98
N PRO A 474 -0.19 -18.18 0.28
CA PRO A 474 -1.00 -19.23 0.90
C PRO A 474 -2.42 -18.72 1.19
N GLN A 475 -3.33 -18.90 0.23
CA GLN A 475 -4.76 -18.65 0.46
C GLN A 475 -5.33 -19.72 1.40
N PHE A 476 -5.75 -19.28 2.59
CA PHE A 476 -6.47 -20.09 3.57
C PHE A 476 -7.94 -20.22 3.16
N ALA A 477 -8.50 -21.43 3.18
CA ALA A 477 -9.82 -21.70 2.62
C ALA A 477 -10.96 -21.04 3.41
N ASN A 478 -10.83 -20.97 4.74
CA ASN A 478 -11.83 -20.38 5.62
C ASN A 478 -11.43 -18.95 6.06
N ARG A 479 -10.87 -18.15 5.14
CA ARG A 479 -10.33 -16.79 5.37
C ARG A 479 -11.32 -15.83 6.05
N THR A 480 -12.61 -16.02 5.87
CA THR A 480 -13.67 -15.22 6.52
C THR A 480 -13.87 -15.54 8.00
N ASP A 481 -13.60 -16.77 8.43
CA ASP A 481 -13.69 -17.13 9.86
C ASP A 481 -12.52 -16.56 10.66
N VAL A 482 -11.37 -16.32 10.00
CA VAL A 482 -10.17 -15.73 10.61
C VAL A 482 -10.46 -14.36 11.25
N THR A 483 -11.37 -13.56 10.68
CA THR A 483 -11.77 -12.25 11.20
C THR A 483 -12.69 -12.34 12.42
N ALA A 484 -13.24 -13.52 12.72
CA ALA A 484 -14.02 -13.73 13.92
C ALA A 484 -13.13 -13.97 15.16
N LEU A 485 -11.89 -14.42 14.97
CA LEU A 485 -10.94 -14.69 16.05
C LEU A 485 -10.40 -13.38 16.65
N THR A 486 -10.35 -13.30 17.98
CA THR A 486 -9.57 -12.27 18.66
C THR A 486 -8.12 -12.74 18.68
N TRP A 487 -7.21 -12.04 18.02
CA TRP A 487 -5.78 -12.38 18.07
C TRP A 487 -5.18 -11.87 19.37
N ILE A 488 -4.29 -12.63 20.00
CA ILE A 488 -3.74 -12.31 21.32
C ILE A 488 -2.22 -12.29 21.26
N LEU A 489 -1.62 -11.19 21.72
CA LEU A 489 -0.19 -11.14 21.99
C LEU A 489 0.05 -11.43 23.48
N LYS A 490 0.99 -12.34 23.78
CA LYS A 490 1.34 -12.74 25.15
C LYS A 490 2.81 -12.49 25.48
N ILE A 491 3.10 -12.14 26.73
CA ILE A 491 4.44 -12.26 27.35
C ILE A 491 4.29 -13.21 28.54
N ASP A 492 5.17 -14.22 28.65
CA ASP A 492 5.13 -15.25 29.71
C ASP A 492 3.74 -15.82 29.98
N GLU A 493 3.08 -16.25 28.90
CA GLU A 493 1.69 -16.74 28.83
C GLU A 493 0.58 -15.76 29.26
N THR A 494 0.93 -14.57 29.75
CA THR A 494 0.02 -13.49 30.12
C THR A 494 -0.39 -12.68 28.88
N PRO A 495 -1.69 -12.51 28.58
CA PRO A 495 -2.13 -11.72 27.44
C PRO A 495 -1.95 -10.23 27.71
N ILE A 496 -1.23 -9.53 26.82
CA ILE A 496 -0.93 -8.10 26.97
C ILE A 496 -1.74 -7.22 26.00
N TYR A 497 -2.13 -7.76 24.84
CA TYR A 497 -2.94 -7.06 23.85
C TYR A 497 -3.84 -8.03 23.10
N ALA A 498 -5.05 -7.56 22.78
CA ALA A 498 -5.85 -8.12 21.70
C ALA A 498 -5.48 -7.39 20.39
N ILE A 499 -4.91 -8.09 19.42
CA ILE A 499 -4.61 -7.53 18.10
C ILE A 499 -5.91 -7.55 17.28
N ASN A 500 -6.33 -6.38 16.81
CA ASN A 500 -7.49 -6.24 15.92
C ASN A 500 -7.03 -5.58 14.60
N PRO A 501 -6.75 -6.38 13.56
CA PRO A 501 -6.46 -5.86 12.23
C PRO A 501 -7.63 -5.03 11.68
N MET A 502 -7.35 -3.77 11.36
CA MET A 502 -8.36 -2.81 10.89
C MET A 502 -7.91 -2.09 9.62
N GLY A 503 -8.87 -1.50 8.90
CA GLY A 503 -8.64 -0.82 7.64
C GLY A 503 -8.39 -1.79 6.47
N PRO A 504 -7.85 -1.31 5.34
CA PRO A 504 -7.80 -2.06 4.08
C PRO A 504 -6.81 -3.24 4.06
N PHE A 505 -6.09 -3.47 5.16
CA PHE A 505 -5.09 -4.53 5.36
C PHE A 505 -5.54 -5.61 6.34
N ALA A 506 -6.78 -5.54 6.84
CA ALA A 506 -7.22 -6.43 7.91
C ALA A 506 -7.02 -7.90 7.53
N PHE A 507 -7.39 -8.29 6.31
CA PHE A 507 -7.24 -9.66 5.81
C PHE A 507 -5.78 -10.08 5.62
N GLU A 508 -4.92 -9.23 5.04
CA GLU A 508 -3.50 -9.54 4.81
C GLU A 508 -2.75 -9.67 6.14
N THR A 509 -3.13 -8.85 7.13
CA THR A 509 -2.63 -8.94 8.49
C THR A 509 -3.14 -10.21 9.17
N HIS A 510 -4.42 -10.57 9.03
CA HIS A 510 -4.98 -11.83 9.51
C HIS A 510 -4.28 -13.06 8.89
N ASP A 511 -3.97 -13.02 7.59
CA ASP A 511 -3.21 -14.09 6.92
C ASP A 511 -1.77 -14.17 7.46
N THR A 512 -1.13 -13.00 7.67
CA THR A 512 0.21 -12.91 8.28
C THR A 512 0.21 -13.50 9.69
N LEU A 513 -0.74 -13.13 10.53
CA LEU A 513 -0.92 -13.68 11.88
C LEU A 513 -1.23 -15.19 11.84
N THR A 514 -2.00 -15.67 10.86
CA THR A 514 -2.29 -17.11 10.68
C THR A 514 -1.05 -17.89 10.27
N ALA A 515 -0.23 -17.35 9.36
CA ALA A 515 1.07 -17.93 9.00
C ALA A 515 2.04 -17.94 10.19
N PHE A 516 2.06 -16.87 10.98
CA PHE A 516 2.92 -16.76 12.15
C PHE A 516 2.49 -17.75 13.25
N LEU A 517 1.18 -17.89 13.51
CA LEU A 517 0.63 -18.88 14.43
C LEU A 517 1.06 -20.30 14.03
N ARG A 518 1.03 -20.63 12.72
CA ARG A 518 1.52 -21.92 12.21
C ARG A 518 3.01 -22.11 12.41
N SER A 519 3.82 -21.08 12.18
CA SER A 519 5.26 -21.17 12.32
C SER A 519 5.69 -21.45 13.78
N GLN A 520 4.86 -21.11 14.76
CA GLN A 520 5.04 -21.48 16.18
C GLN A 520 4.64 -22.94 16.50
N LEU A 521 4.08 -23.69 15.55
CA LEU A 521 3.66 -25.09 15.76
C LEU A 521 4.74 -26.08 15.32
N PRO A 522 4.88 -27.24 16.00
CA PRO A 522 5.80 -28.29 15.59
C PRO A 522 5.52 -28.76 14.15
N PRO A 523 6.54 -29.29 13.46
CA PRO A 523 6.37 -29.83 12.11
C PRO A 523 5.36 -30.99 12.12
N PRO A 524 4.61 -31.21 11.02
CA PRO A 524 3.69 -32.33 10.91
C PRO A 524 4.45 -33.66 10.99
N PRO A 525 3.86 -34.73 11.53
CA PRO A 525 4.47 -36.06 11.47
C PRO A 525 4.70 -36.46 10.00
N PRO A 526 5.80 -37.18 9.69
CA PRO A 526 6.03 -37.68 8.34
C PRO A 526 4.89 -38.62 7.91
N PRO A 527 4.53 -38.65 6.61
CA PRO A 527 3.47 -39.53 6.13
C PRO A 527 3.82 -40.99 6.39
N GLU A 528 2.87 -41.75 6.91
CA GLU A 528 3.03 -43.19 7.10
C GLU A 528 3.11 -43.89 5.74
N ASP A 529 4.17 -44.68 5.51
CA ASP A 529 4.29 -45.55 4.33
C ASP A 529 3.25 -46.69 4.42
N PRO A 530 2.27 -46.76 3.51
CA PRO A 530 1.25 -47.81 3.53
C PRO A 530 1.80 -49.22 3.27
N GLU A 531 3.06 -49.37 2.83
CA GLU A 531 3.71 -50.68 2.67
C GLU A 531 4.69 -51.06 3.81
N GLY A 532 4.87 -50.22 4.83
CA GLY A 532 5.70 -50.53 6.01
C GLY A 532 7.18 -50.80 5.72
N ARG A 533 7.72 -50.30 4.61
CA ARG A 533 9.12 -50.49 4.22
C ARG A 533 10.02 -49.52 4.98
N ARG A 534 10.74 -50.02 5.97
CA ARG A 534 11.74 -49.22 6.71
C ARG A 534 12.73 -48.54 5.75
N PRO A 535 12.96 -47.22 5.84
CA PRO A 535 13.90 -46.53 4.96
C PRO A 535 15.31 -47.06 5.16
N ARG A 536 16.04 -47.28 4.06
CA ARG A 536 17.43 -47.74 4.10
C ARG A 536 18.33 -46.59 4.57
N ARG A 537 18.97 -46.75 5.73
CA ARG A 537 20.08 -45.89 6.17
C ARG A 537 21.13 -45.78 5.06
N GLY A 538 21.30 -44.60 4.46
CA GLY A 538 22.29 -44.40 3.41
C GLY A 538 22.20 -43.08 2.64
N ARG A 539 21.04 -42.42 2.61
CA ARG A 539 20.91 -41.03 2.15
C ARG A 539 20.19 -40.20 3.20
N ARG A 540 20.66 -38.96 3.36
CA ARG A 540 19.87 -37.88 3.98
C ARG A 540 18.82 -37.54 2.93
N GLU A 541 17.62 -38.10 3.06
CA GLU A 541 16.50 -37.72 2.20
C GLU A 541 16.16 -36.27 2.55
N GLU A 542 16.22 -35.38 1.56
CA GLU A 542 15.74 -34.01 1.72
C GLU A 542 14.23 -34.06 2.04
N PRO A 543 13.73 -33.17 2.92
CA PRO A 543 12.34 -33.19 3.31
C PRO A 543 11.44 -33.09 2.07
N VAL A 544 10.37 -33.89 2.04
CA VAL A 544 9.42 -33.94 0.91
C VAL A 544 8.79 -32.56 0.73
N GLN A 545 9.34 -31.80 -0.20
CA GLN A 545 9.05 -30.38 -0.33
C GLN A 545 7.76 -30.19 -1.12
N LEU A 546 6.68 -29.83 -0.41
CA LEU A 546 5.43 -29.40 -1.05
C LEU A 546 5.74 -28.21 -1.98
N PRO A 547 5.37 -28.27 -3.28
CA PRO A 547 5.79 -27.25 -4.23
C PRO A 547 5.16 -25.90 -3.88
N GLY A 548 6.01 -24.92 -3.58
CA GLY A 548 5.64 -23.51 -3.45
C GLY A 548 5.50 -22.95 -2.03
N ILE A 549 5.72 -23.73 -0.96
CA ILE A 549 5.68 -23.18 0.40
C ILE A 549 6.81 -23.69 1.29
N VAL A 550 7.75 -22.79 1.61
CA VAL A 550 8.65 -22.92 2.77
C VAL A 550 8.10 -21.99 3.85
N TYR A 551 7.37 -22.55 4.81
CA TYR A 551 7.10 -21.84 6.06
C TYR A 551 8.41 -21.83 6.86
N GLY A 552 8.77 -20.70 7.47
CA GLY A 552 9.81 -20.70 8.50
C GLY A 552 9.32 -21.53 9.69
N GLU A 553 9.94 -22.68 9.93
CA GLU A 553 9.58 -23.56 11.05
C GLU A 553 10.27 -23.09 12.34
N GLY A 554 9.58 -23.22 13.48
CA GLY A 554 10.17 -22.88 14.79
C GLY A 554 10.15 -21.40 15.14
N VAL A 555 9.17 -20.63 14.65
CA VAL A 555 8.99 -19.23 15.08
C VAL A 555 8.72 -19.16 16.57
N GLU A 556 9.51 -18.31 17.21
CA GLU A 556 9.60 -18.26 18.66
C GLU A 556 9.01 -16.97 19.22
N ARG A 557 9.13 -15.86 18.49
CA ARG A 557 8.73 -14.52 18.90
C ARG A 557 8.13 -13.75 17.71
N ILE A 558 7.25 -12.80 18.03
CA ILE A 558 6.60 -11.86 17.10
C ILE A 558 6.78 -10.43 17.65
N ALA A 559 7.00 -9.47 16.76
CA ALA A 559 6.87 -8.03 17.01
C ALA A 559 5.60 -7.50 16.33
N VAL A 560 4.86 -6.64 17.05
CA VAL A 560 3.60 -6.02 16.59
C VAL A 560 3.63 -4.53 16.93
N PRO A 561 3.99 -3.65 15.98
CA PRO A 561 3.75 -2.22 16.09
C PRO A 561 2.27 -1.91 15.89
N GLY A 562 1.77 -0.85 16.53
CA GLY A 562 0.41 -0.39 16.34
C GLY A 562 0.00 0.79 17.21
N VAL A 563 -1.30 1.00 17.31
CA VAL A 563 -1.91 1.99 18.21
C VAL A 563 -3.03 1.37 19.04
N ILE A 564 -3.17 1.79 20.30
CA ILE A 564 -4.29 1.36 21.15
C ILE A 564 -5.55 2.11 20.72
N ILE A 565 -6.62 1.36 20.47
CA ILE A 565 -7.92 1.87 19.97
C ILE A 565 -9.09 1.60 20.92
N GLY A 566 -8.88 0.89 22.02
CA GLY A 566 -9.91 0.56 23.00
C GLY A 566 -9.47 -0.59 23.91
N GLU A 567 -10.43 -1.27 24.51
CA GLU A 567 -10.25 -2.49 25.31
C GLU A 567 -11.26 -3.55 24.87
N THR A 568 -10.92 -4.82 25.10
CA THR A 568 -11.83 -5.95 24.87
C THR A 568 -11.74 -6.95 26.00
N ARG A 569 -12.80 -7.76 26.17
CA ARG A 569 -12.84 -8.85 27.14
C ARG A 569 -12.61 -10.19 26.46
N LEU A 570 -11.65 -10.94 26.98
CA LEU A 570 -11.32 -12.29 26.52
C LEU A 570 -12.34 -13.31 27.05
N TYR A 571 -12.36 -14.50 26.47
CA TYR A 571 -13.23 -15.60 26.90
C TYR A 571 -12.99 -16.00 28.38
N THR A 572 -11.77 -15.79 28.89
CA THR A 572 -11.40 -15.95 30.31
C THR A 572 -12.05 -14.93 31.26
N GLY A 573 -12.62 -13.84 30.72
CA GLY A 573 -13.15 -12.70 31.47
C GLY A 573 -12.15 -11.57 31.72
N GLU A 574 -10.88 -11.78 31.38
CA GLU A 574 -9.80 -10.78 31.45
C GLU A 574 -10.03 -9.63 30.46
N GLN A 575 -9.66 -8.40 30.83
CA GLN A 575 -9.74 -7.24 29.93
C GLN A 575 -8.34 -6.82 29.49
N VAL A 576 -8.16 -6.68 28.18
CA VAL A 576 -6.88 -6.30 27.57
C VAL A 576 -7.08 -5.16 26.58
N PRO A 577 -6.09 -4.25 26.40
CA PRO A 577 -6.17 -3.21 25.38
C PRO A 577 -6.20 -3.81 23.97
N VAL A 578 -6.96 -3.16 23.08
CA VAL A 578 -7.04 -3.52 21.67
C VAL A 578 -5.99 -2.74 20.89
N LEU A 579 -5.06 -3.45 20.29
CA LEU A 579 -4.00 -2.95 19.44
C LEU A 579 -4.43 -3.04 17.97
N ALA A 580 -4.62 -1.91 17.30
CA ALA A 580 -4.71 -1.85 15.84
C ALA A 580 -3.29 -1.88 15.26
N PRO A 581 -2.86 -2.96 14.59
CA PRO A 581 -1.48 -3.14 14.20
C PRO A 581 -1.14 -2.39 12.90
N ASP A 582 0.10 -1.93 12.78
CA ASP A 582 0.67 -1.46 11.51
C ASP A 582 1.33 -2.64 10.78
N HIS A 583 0.65 -3.13 9.74
CA HIS A 583 1.08 -4.27 8.92
C HIS A 583 2.53 -4.17 8.39
N ARG A 584 3.12 -2.96 8.29
CA ARG A 584 4.46 -2.74 7.72
C ARG A 584 5.59 -3.29 8.59
N GLY A 585 5.38 -3.33 9.90
CA GLY A 585 6.41 -3.70 10.87
C GLY A 585 6.07 -4.92 11.72
N ILE A 586 5.01 -5.65 11.37
CA ILE A 586 4.73 -6.97 11.97
C ILE A 586 5.81 -7.94 11.47
N ALA A 587 6.60 -8.48 12.39
CA ALA A 587 7.73 -9.35 12.09
C ALA A 587 7.74 -10.56 13.03
N ASN A 588 8.33 -11.66 12.58
CA ASN A 588 8.60 -12.82 13.42
C ASN A 588 10.02 -13.35 13.20
N TRP A 589 10.53 -14.11 14.16
CA TRP A 589 11.84 -14.72 14.07
C TRP A 589 11.93 -16.01 14.88
N THR A 590 12.97 -16.79 14.58
CA THR A 590 13.47 -17.89 15.39
C THR A 590 14.87 -17.50 15.86
N THR A 591 15.27 -17.89 17.07
CA THR A 591 16.64 -17.62 17.54
C THR A 591 17.66 -18.34 16.64
N ASP A 592 17.33 -19.54 16.15
CA ASP A 592 18.18 -20.33 15.25
C ASP A 592 18.39 -19.70 13.88
N ALA A 593 17.36 -19.11 13.26
CA ALA A 593 17.49 -18.45 11.97
C ALA A 593 18.35 -17.17 12.04
N LEU A 594 18.30 -16.47 13.20
CA LEU A 594 19.19 -15.34 13.47
C LEU A 594 20.63 -15.82 13.71
N ILE A 595 20.83 -16.92 14.46
CA ILE A 595 22.15 -17.53 14.63
C ILE A 595 22.72 -17.97 13.28
N ASP A 596 21.97 -18.64 12.42
CA ASP A 596 22.41 -19.06 11.09
C ASP A 596 22.82 -17.85 10.23
N ALA A 597 22.04 -16.77 10.23
CA ALA A 597 22.36 -15.54 9.52
C ALA A 597 23.66 -14.87 10.04
N ILE A 598 23.83 -14.83 11.36
CA ILE A 598 25.03 -14.28 12.02
C ILE A 598 26.26 -15.15 11.75
N THR A 599 26.13 -16.46 11.94
CA THR A 599 27.24 -17.43 11.86
C THR A 599 27.72 -17.69 10.44
N ALA A 600 26.85 -17.54 9.43
CA ALA A 600 27.22 -17.60 8.01
C ALA A 600 28.28 -16.55 7.59
N HIS A 601 28.53 -15.52 8.42
CA HIS A 601 29.52 -14.47 8.15
C HIS A 601 30.88 -14.71 8.85
N PHE A 602 31.01 -15.77 9.64
CA PHE A 602 32.29 -16.15 10.25
C PHE A 602 33.12 -16.97 9.25
N PRO A 603 34.45 -16.79 9.20
CA PRO A 603 35.30 -17.51 8.27
C PRO A 603 35.31 -19.01 8.58
N ALA A 604 34.98 -19.84 7.59
CA ALA A 604 35.08 -21.29 7.66
C ALA A 604 36.55 -21.74 7.64
N GLY A 605 37.23 -21.66 8.80
CA GLY A 605 38.67 -21.94 8.88
C GLY A 605 39.29 -21.73 10.27
N GLY A 606 38.87 -22.53 11.24
CA GLY A 606 39.50 -22.65 12.56
C GLY A 606 38.73 -23.65 13.41
N ASP A 607 39.41 -24.68 13.92
CA ASP A 607 38.93 -25.88 14.63
C ASP A 607 37.44 -25.96 15.01
N ASP A 608 36.80 -27.11 14.73
CA ASP A 608 35.37 -27.47 14.95
C ASP A 608 34.78 -27.12 16.35
N LEU A 609 35.62 -26.76 17.32
CA LEU A 609 35.26 -26.26 18.65
C LEU A 609 34.90 -24.76 18.65
N GLY A 610 35.56 -23.93 17.83
CA GLY A 610 35.37 -22.47 17.80
C GLY A 610 34.04 -22.05 17.19
N GLY A 611 33.59 -22.73 16.13
CA GLY A 611 32.30 -22.46 15.49
C GLY A 611 31.11 -22.75 16.43
N ARG A 612 31.18 -23.81 17.23
CA ARG A 612 30.13 -24.14 18.23
C ARG A 612 30.07 -23.11 19.36
N GLY A 613 31.22 -22.69 19.89
CA GLY A 613 31.26 -21.64 20.92
C GLY A 613 30.67 -20.30 20.43
N ALA A 614 30.91 -19.93 19.17
CA ALA A 614 30.30 -18.73 18.58
C ALA A 614 28.77 -18.86 18.39
N ILE A 615 28.27 -20.05 18.03
CA ILE A 615 26.83 -20.37 17.95
C ILE A 615 26.18 -20.23 19.33
N GLU A 616 26.74 -20.87 20.36
CA GLU A 616 26.21 -20.86 21.72
C GLU A 616 26.24 -19.45 22.34
N MET A 617 27.36 -18.74 22.23
CA MET A 617 27.48 -17.33 22.64
C MET A 617 26.45 -16.42 21.93
N THR A 618 26.22 -16.62 20.61
CA THR A 618 25.24 -15.83 19.86
C THR A 618 23.82 -16.12 20.36
N ARG A 619 23.49 -17.39 20.64
CA ARG A 619 22.18 -17.78 21.21
C ARG A 619 21.94 -17.09 22.55
N ASP A 620 22.88 -17.21 23.48
CA ASP A 620 22.76 -16.66 24.83
C ASP A 620 22.61 -15.13 24.80
N ILE A 621 23.30 -14.44 23.88
CA ILE A 621 23.11 -13.00 23.67
C ILE A 621 21.68 -12.69 23.20
N LEU A 622 21.17 -13.39 22.18
CA LEU A 622 19.84 -13.12 21.61
C LEU A 622 18.70 -13.42 22.58
N ASP A 623 18.76 -14.56 23.28
CA ASP A 623 17.75 -14.94 24.27
C ASP A 623 17.77 -13.96 25.46
N ARG A 624 18.96 -13.62 25.97
CA ARG A 624 19.10 -12.65 27.08
C ARG A 624 18.76 -11.22 26.65
N MET A 625 18.97 -10.84 25.38
CA MET A 625 18.46 -9.58 24.83
C MET A 625 16.94 -9.52 24.93
N TYR A 626 16.24 -10.56 24.46
CA TYR A 626 14.78 -10.62 24.54
C TYR A 626 14.28 -10.54 25.99
N GLU A 627 14.86 -11.35 26.90
CA GLU A 627 14.46 -11.39 28.31
C GLU A 627 14.69 -10.06 29.05
N LEU A 628 15.78 -9.33 28.76
CA LEU A 628 16.09 -8.04 29.39
C LEU A 628 15.30 -6.86 28.82
N THR A 629 14.78 -6.96 27.60
CA THR A 629 14.13 -5.83 26.90
C THR A 629 12.62 -5.91 26.87
N ARG A 630 12.03 -7.12 26.84
CA ARG A 630 10.59 -7.33 26.68
C ARG A 630 9.76 -6.59 27.73
N ASN A 631 8.82 -5.77 27.25
CA ASN A 631 7.94 -4.95 28.07
C ASN A 631 6.64 -4.63 27.29
N LEU A 632 5.70 -3.87 27.87
CA LEU A 632 4.42 -3.53 27.24
C LEU A 632 4.54 -2.68 25.96
N GLY A 633 5.66 -2.01 25.73
CA GLY A 633 5.91 -1.25 24.51
C GLY A 633 5.16 0.07 24.41
N ILE A 634 4.68 0.64 25.53
CA ILE A 634 3.80 1.82 25.54
C ILE A 634 4.63 3.12 25.52
N SER A 635 5.50 3.32 26.51
CA SER A 635 6.32 4.55 26.56
C SER A 635 7.36 4.57 25.43
N SER A 636 7.91 5.74 25.12
CA SER A 636 8.92 5.84 24.06
C SER A 636 10.19 5.04 24.38
N ARG A 637 10.59 5.00 25.65
CA ARG A 637 11.71 4.16 26.11
C ARG A 637 11.39 2.66 25.94
N ASP A 638 10.16 2.27 26.26
CA ASP A 638 9.65 0.90 26.15
C ASP A 638 9.63 0.42 24.69
N ARG A 639 9.18 1.28 23.76
CA ARG A 639 9.23 1.03 22.31
C ARG A 639 10.66 0.84 21.82
N ALA A 640 11.61 1.66 22.29
CA ALA A 640 13.01 1.56 21.92
C ALA A 640 13.65 0.25 22.44
N LEU A 641 13.34 -0.16 23.68
CA LEU A 641 13.75 -1.45 24.24
C LEU A 641 13.21 -2.63 23.42
N ASN A 642 11.89 -2.69 23.18
CA ASN A 642 11.28 -3.79 22.42
C ASN A 642 11.77 -3.84 20.96
N TYR A 643 12.07 -2.69 20.34
CA TYR A 643 12.65 -2.65 19.00
C TYR A 643 14.11 -3.13 18.97
N ALA A 644 14.91 -2.80 19.99
CA ALA A 644 16.28 -3.31 20.15
C ALA A 644 16.32 -4.85 20.23
N ALA A 645 15.28 -5.47 20.79
CA ALA A 645 15.10 -6.93 20.80
C ALA A 645 14.83 -7.53 19.42
N THR A 646 14.22 -6.76 18.51
CA THR A 646 13.77 -7.22 17.19
C THR A 646 14.89 -7.09 16.16
N ASP A 647 15.70 -6.04 16.21
CA ASP A 647 16.76 -5.76 15.22
C ASP A 647 18.12 -6.40 15.58
N ALA A 648 18.08 -7.69 15.91
CA ALA A 648 19.26 -8.54 16.15
C ALA A 648 20.28 -8.53 14.98
N LEU A 649 19.81 -8.26 13.76
CA LEU A 649 20.62 -8.14 12.55
C LEU A 649 21.61 -6.97 12.59
N GLN A 650 21.48 -6.00 13.50
CA GLN A 650 22.52 -4.99 13.70
C GLN A 650 23.73 -5.54 14.48
N LEU A 651 23.49 -6.46 15.42
CA LEU A 651 24.59 -7.14 16.08
C LEU A 651 25.36 -8.02 15.09
N GLN A 652 24.70 -8.62 14.09
CA GLN A 652 25.39 -9.30 13.00
C GLN A 652 26.49 -8.42 12.36
N GLY A 653 26.14 -7.23 11.86
CA GLY A 653 27.09 -6.37 11.17
C GLY A 653 28.26 -5.91 12.04
N ILE A 654 28.02 -5.74 13.35
CA ILE A 654 29.03 -5.27 14.31
C ILE A 654 29.90 -6.40 14.83
N LEU A 655 29.33 -7.58 15.12
CA LEU A 655 30.04 -8.76 15.63
C LEU A 655 30.77 -9.54 14.52
N ALA A 656 30.25 -9.52 13.28
CA ALA A 656 30.89 -10.17 12.13
C ALA A 656 32.06 -9.38 11.53
N ASP A 657 32.21 -8.08 11.85
CA ASP A 657 33.40 -7.30 11.48
C ASP A 657 34.67 -7.94 12.10
N PRO A 658 35.65 -8.39 11.29
CA PRO A 658 36.89 -8.99 11.79
C PRO A 658 37.66 -8.11 12.79
N ALA A 659 37.53 -6.77 12.69
CA ALA A 659 38.14 -5.84 13.64
C ALA A 659 37.46 -5.84 15.02
N ASN A 660 36.23 -6.35 15.12
CA ASN A 660 35.45 -6.48 16.35
C ASN A 660 35.36 -7.92 16.87
N GLN A 661 35.45 -8.95 16.02
CA GLN A 661 35.44 -10.37 16.44
C GLN A 661 36.40 -10.62 17.62
N SER A 662 37.68 -10.23 17.47
CA SER A 662 38.69 -10.35 18.53
C SER A 662 38.45 -9.51 19.80
N ARG A 663 37.46 -8.60 19.78
CA ARG A 663 37.08 -7.74 20.92
C ARG A 663 35.96 -8.32 21.77
N PHE A 664 35.12 -9.19 21.19
CA PHE A 664 33.94 -9.77 21.83
C PHE A 664 34.03 -11.28 22.06
N VAL A 665 34.99 -11.99 21.45
CA VAL A 665 35.26 -13.42 21.75
C VAL A 665 35.42 -13.64 23.26
N GLY A 666 34.65 -14.60 23.80
CA GLY A 666 34.65 -14.92 25.23
C GLY A 666 34.00 -13.86 26.12
N MET A 667 33.09 -13.05 25.57
CA MET A 667 32.27 -12.12 26.36
C MET A 667 30.80 -12.51 26.38
N GLU A 668 30.16 -12.28 27.51
CA GLU A 668 28.72 -12.38 27.70
C GLU A 668 28.07 -10.99 27.71
N LEU A 669 26.77 -10.95 27.41
CA LEU A 669 25.92 -9.77 27.59
C LEU A 669 25.76 -9.46 29.09
N ASP A 670 26.06 -8.22 29.50
CA ASP A 670 25.91 -7.72 30.87
C ASP A 670 24.57 -6.97 31.03
N THR A 671 24.45 -5.81 30.36
CA THR A 671 23.28 -4.92 30.43
C THR A 671 22.85 -4.41 29.06
N ILE A 672 21.57 -4.05 28.97
CA ILE A 672 21.00 -3.27 27.87
C ILE A 672 20.32 -2.06 28.49
N GLU A 673 20.83 -0.89 28.18
CA GLU A 673 20.32 0.38 28.67
C GLU A 673 19.86 1.23 27.50
N VAL A 674 18.88 2.10 27.77
CA VAL A 674 18.28 2.97 26.76
C VAL A 674 18.12 4.36 27.37
N GLU A 675 18.89 5.31 26.83
CA GLU A 675 18.98 6.71 27.27
C GLU A 675 18.46 7.66 26.17
N LYS A 676 18.03 8.87 26.53
CA LYS A 676 17.51 9.82 25.53
C LYS A 676 18.68 10.36 24.70
N SER A 677 18.59 10.22 23.38
CA SER A 677 19.71 10.52 22.49
C SER A 677 19.95 12.04 22.33
N PRO A 678 21.19 12.53 22.50
CA PRO A 678 21.52 13.94 22.33
C PRO A 678 21.68 14.36 20.86
N ILE A 679 21.75 13.42 19.91
CA ILE A 679 21.91 13.69 18.47
C ILE A 679 20.58 13.81 17.71
N CYS A 680 19.46 13.85 18.44
CA CYS A 680 18.12 13.87 17.89
C CYS A 680 17.74 15.25 17.30
N ARG A 681 16.86 15.24 16.28
CA ARG A 681 16.22 16.48 15.78
C ARG A 681 15.13 16.95 16.75
N PRO A 682 14.77 18.25 16.80
CA PRO A 682 13.80 18.76 17.78
C PRO A 682 12.42 18.09 17.77
N ASP A 683 11.93 17.70 16.59
CA ASP A 683 10.61 17.07 16.41
C ASP A 683 10.64 15.54 16.52
N TYR A 684 11.78 14.94 16.91
CA TYR A 684 12.00 13.50 16.87
C TYR A 684 12.14 12.89 18.28
N ASP A 685 11.83 11.60 18.42
CA ASP A 685 11.88 10.85 19.67
C ASP A 685 12.97 9.77 19.64
N CYS A 686 14.23 10.22 19.62
CA CYS A 686 15.39 9.33 19.51
C CYS A 686 15.94 8.88 20.87
N TRP A 687 16.35 7.62 20.94
CA TRP A 687 16.94 6.96 22.11
C TRP A 687 18.22 6.22 21.70
N ASP A 688 19.29 6.40 22.47
CA ASP A 688 20.51 5.64 22.33
C ASP A 688 20.37 4.32 23.10
N VAL A 689 20.48 3.21 22.39
CA VAL A 689 20.57 1.87 22.96
C VAL A 689 22.04 1.57 23.23
N VAL A 690 22.35 1.18 24.46
CA VAL A 690 23.70 0.88 24.94
C VAL A 690 23.71 -0.57 25.43
N ILE A 691 24.44 -1.43 24.71
CA ILE A 691 24.57 -2.86 25.00
C ILE A 691 25.98 -3.10 25.53
N ILE A 692 26.10 -3.56 26.78
CA ILE A 692 27.37 -3.77 27.46
C ILE A 692 27.68 -5.26 27.58
N PHE A 693 28.94 -5.61 27.36
CA PHE A 693 29.49 -6.96 27.41
C PHE A 693 30.67 -7.04 28.40
N PHE A 694 30.81 -8.19 29.06
CA PHE A 694 31.88 -8.47 30.03
C PHE A 694 32.48 -9.85 29.77
N ASN A 695 33.73 -10.10 30.20
CA ASN A 695 34.31 -11.43 30.15
C ASN A 695 34.07 -12.15 31.50
N PRO A 696 33.33 -13.27 31.55
CA PRO A 696 33.09 -14.03 32.77
C PRO A 696 34.36 -14.70 33.32
N ASP A 697 35.25 -15.18 32.44
CA ASP A 697 36.53 -15.82 32.82
C ASP A 697 37.56 -14.81 33.33
N ASN A 698 37.39 -13.52 33.00
CA ASN A 698 38.29 -12.45 33.42
C ASN A 698 37.54 -11.16 33.75
N LEU A 699 36.99 -11.10 34.97
CA LEU A 699 36.28 -9.92 35.50
C LEU A 699 37.13 -8.64 35.61
N GLN A 700 38.47 -8.74 35.47
CA GLN A 700 39.38 -7.58 35.42
C GLN A 700 39.56 -7.03 33.98
N GLN A 701 39.04 -7.73 32.97
CA GLN A 701 39.04 -7.24 31.60
C GLN A 701 38.02 -6.11 31.43
N ALA A 702 38.51 -4.96 30.96
CA ALA A 702 37.69 -3.82 30.60
C ALA A 702 36.47 -4.23 29.75
N ARG A 703 35.28 -3.79 30.13
CA ARG A 703 34.01 -4.11 29.46
C ARG A 703 33.98 -3.53 28.03
N ARG A 704 33.12 -4.08 27.17
CA ARG A 704 32.89 -3.57 25.80
C ARG A 704 31.47 -3.08 25.67
N GLY A 705 31.27 -2.05 24.85
CA GLY A 705 29.97 -1.46 24.62
C GLY A 705 29.68 -1.31 23.13
N ILE A 706 28.43 -1.54 22.76
CA ILE A 706 27.86 -1.17 21.46
C ILE A 706 26.81 -0.10 21.73
N ARG A 707 26.84 1.00 20.98
CA ARG A 707 25.78 2.03 21.00
C ARG A 707 25.24 2.30 19.61
N TYR A 708 23.93 2.44 19.47
CA TYR A 708 23.24 2.91 18.27
C TYR A 708 21.96 3.65 18.66
N THR A 709 21.39 4.44 17.74
CA THR A 709 20.24 5.31 18.03
C THR A 709 19.00 4.84 17.29
N ILE A 710 17.91 4.59 18.01
CA ILE A 710 16.57 4.30 17.47
C ILE A 710 15.74 5.58 17.55
N ASP A 711 15.02 5.91 16.47
CA ASP A 711 13.91 6.87 16.49
C ASP A 711 12.58 6.13 16.68
N VAL A 712 11.83 6.48 17.74
CA VAL A 712 10.48 5.96 18.04
C VAL A 712 9.39 7.02 17.85
N SER A 713 9.66 8.07 17.07
CA SER A 713 8.68 9.10 16.67
C SER A 713 7.41 8.51 16.07
N ASP A 714 7.55 7.48 15.23
CA ASP A 714 6.45 6.83 14.54
C ASP A 714 6.04 5.49 15.20
N VAL A 715 4.92 4.92 14.74
CA VAL A 715 4.42 3.59 15.12
C VAL A 715 5.42 2.49 14.73
N MET A 716 6.12 2.68 13.61
CA MET A 716 7.25 1.85 13.19
C MET A 716 8.56 2.56 13.55
N PRO A 717 9.32 2.10 14.57
CA PRO A 717 10.63 2.65 14.86
C PRO A 717 11.65 2.34 13.76
N HIS A 718 12.72 3.12 13.69
CA HIS A 718 13.84 2.88 12.78
C HIS A 718 15.16 3.34 13.38
N ILE A 719 16.28 2.78 12.92
CA ILE A 719 17.61 3.16 13.37
C ILE A 719 18.14 4.35 12.56
N LEU A 720 18.75 5.32 13.23
CA LEU A 720 19.44 6.43 12.58
C LEU A 720 20.76 5.92 11.98
N SER A 721 20.82 5.87 10.65
CA SER A 721 21.98 5.43 9.87
C SER A 721 23.28 6.10 10.31
N GLY A 722 24.33 5.30 10.57
CA GLY A 722 25.65 5.80 10.95
C GLY A 722 25.82 6.18 12.43
N SER A 723 24.80 5.97 13.28
CA SER A 723 24.89 6.16 14.75
C SER A 723 25.73 5.08 15.47
N GLN A 724 25.89 3.91 14.86
CA GLN A 724 26.56 2.73 15.45
C GLN A 724 28.02 3.00 15.87
N ARG A 725 28.35 2.70 17.13
CA ARG A 725 29.70 2.83 17.69
C ARG A 725 30.03 1.65 18.60
N VAL A 726 31.25 1.12 18.46
CA VAL A 726 31.85 0.16 19.42
C VAL A 726 32.81 0.93 20.33
N PHE A 727 32.74 0.71 21.64
CA PHE A 727 33.56 1.39 22.64
C PHE A 727 34.03 0.45 23.75
N THR A 728 34.88 0.97 24.64
CA THR A 728 35.44 0.26 25.78
C THR A 728 35.20 1.06 27.05
N LEU A 729 34.66 0.39 28.06
CA LEU A 729 34.54 0.93 29.43
C LEU A 729 35.77 0.46 30.20
N ARG A 730 36.54 1.42 30.74
CA ARG A 730 37.73 1.16 31.56
C ARG A 730 37.38 1.19 33.03
#